data_AF-A0A654IH16-F1
#
_entry.id   AF-A0A654IH16-F1
#
_cell.length_a   1.000
_cell.length_b   1.000
_cell.length_c   1.000
_cell.angle_alpha   90.00
_cell.angle_beta   90.00
_cell.angle_gamma   90.00
#
_symmetry.space_group_name_H-M   'P 1'
#
loop_
_entity.id
_entity.type
_entity.pdbx_description
1 polymer ?
#
loop_
_entity_poly.entity_id
_entity_poly.type
_entity_poly.pdbx_seq_one_letter_code
_entity_poly.pdbx_strand_id
1 'polypeptide(L)'
;MKKLLRVLAIFGFATMTTGSVIACTKQKPQPKKPDQSNTSDSNTDTSDNNTDNSGDEPIEEVIDPNRHHDSDNDNEADDNDTNDNASQIRQKNDLIQQFNSEIRDVYNETIRPYIVSRTAILSKKTKDDDKDFFARQNFSKLGKKLNSNKDEDGYQKFYDNLDKKEQSEFNKSLENILDINTAINKFKQRLNKLGTDKYRILLSDFNDNNWIEGIKFRFDDSKMKFFENKGSFDSTIKLDIDFSYRYKDSENQVKNETISNEFVINVSSEEVVINLLKNIKKLWSDLLLNNDDLLKVDFETLKKASKDLTVQDLLTASTNSYKSAISKHNEELSEKIKDKILEKLIKSSGNEVVKNFKISYKDDQERIGSEKTKLKIGSLEQVTEDQNGNGLFNAIATAYKQLHLYFGEVKTDEKIDLLETKKGNGQLVEELLDPWIAKMQNYKDQFKQTLLDTYSEFNESTDKLEEQFKNSDIFKNMYKAATSFESFDLQGLRLTLASGYVHDLGNISFNYAVELDPNESKLDFDNTKELKEKTYKQSSIFNAYYKGIETLLTQFHKFYGIKKGNPNFPKDENNRWLPSVSKRILFNMTGRPENVKTKNDEDFNIWSEWKKYLNGKTKKTAITTDLSEFYSLDFNSDVKKIKEEYLISKIPGITEFKLFQTQYKKQTISLQEENYNSSYLVWTKAKGTETVFVPASKGIIANPSDAERLPLEFGIKTDLFNWKLIVLAYFSWHLSDVTMIGNIEEQANTN
;
A
#
# COMPACT_ATOMS: atom_id res chain seq x y z
N MET A 1 29.43 4.31 24.20
CA MET A 1 29.55 3.01 23.50
C MET A 1 28.19 2.38 23.17
N LYS A 2 27.35 1.91 24.12
CA LYS A 2 26.08 1.19 23.80
C LYS A 2 25.14 1.90 22.77
N LYS A 3 25.06 3.24 22.74
CA LYS A 3 24.28 3.97 21.72
C LYS A 3 24.81 3.80 20.27
N LEU A 4 26.12 3.63 20.07
CA LEU A 4 26.73 3.45 18.74
C LEU A 4 26.43 2.06 18.16
N LEU A 5 26.39 1.02 19.01
CA LEU A 5 26.03 -0.33 18.57
C LEU A 5 24.58 -0.42 18.07
N ARG A 6 23.63 0.36 18.60
CA ARG A 6 22.25 0.37 18.07
C ARG A 6 22.16 0.96 16.66
N VAL A 7 22.96 1.98 16.34
CA VAL A 7 23.02 2.53 14.97
C VAL A 7 23.66 1.51 14.00
N LEU A 8 24.71 0.82 14.43
CA LEU A 8 25.35 -0.23 13.60
C LEU A 8 24.51 -1.51 13.47
N ALA A 9 23.69 -1.86 14.47
CA ALA A 9 22.77 -3.01 14.40
C ALA A 9 21.58 -2.78 13.44
N ILE A 10 21.37 -1.55 12.97
CA ILE A 10 20.42 -1.21 11.90
C ILE A 10 21.09 -1.31 10.51
N PHE A 11 22.42 -1.46 10.46
CA PHE A 11 23.23 -1.52 9.23
C PHE A 11 24.17 -2.75 9.20
N GLY A 12 23.59 -3.95 9.27
CA GLY A 12 24.29 -5.24 9.03
C GLY A 12 23.62 -6.39 9.78
N PHE A 13 23.53 -7.62 9.24
CA PHE A 13 24.25 -8.19 8.10
C PHE A 13 23.30 -8.74 7.02
N ALA A 14 23.52 -8.31 5.77
CA ALA A 14 23.36 -9.19 4.61
C ALA A 14 24.75 -9.78 4.28
N THR A 15 24.82 -11.03 3.82
CA THR A 15 26.08 -11.79 3.78
C THR A 15 27.09 -11.27 2.75
N MET A 16 28.34 -11.09 3.18
CA MET A 16 29.48 -11.15 2.25
C MET A 16 29.63 -12.59 1.75
N THR A 17 29.12 -12.89 0.56
CA THR A 17 29.39 -14.14 -0.15
C THR A 17 30.02 -13.87 -1.51
N THR A 18 31.14 -14.57 -1.74
CA THR A 18 31.86 -14.79 -3.00
C THR A 18 31.21 -14.28 -4.29
N GLY A 19 31.89 -13.37 -4.99
CA GLY A 19 31.46 -12.89 -6.30
C GLY A 19 31.34 -14.03 -7.33
N SER A 20 30.19 -14.09 -8.00
CA SER A 20 29.98 -15.00 -9.13
C SER A 20 30.65 -14.44 -10.38
N VAL A 21 31.72 -15.09 -10.84
CA VAL A 21 32.37 -14.76 -12.12
C VAL A 21 31.44 -15.19 -13.26
N ILE A 22 30.74 -14.23 -13.87
CA ILE A 22 30.03 -14.47 -15.14
C ILE A 22 31.08 -14.57 -16.25
N ALA A 23 31.59 -15.78 -16.45
CA ALA A 23 32.45 -16.09 -17.58
C ALA A 23 31.64 -16.05 -18.89
N CYS A 24 32.00 -15.17 -19.82
CA CYS A 24 31.35 -15.04 -21.12
C CYS A 24 31.52 -16.33 -21.97
N THR A 25 30.55 -17.23 -21.89
CA THR A 25 30.48 -18.41 -22.77
C THR A 25 29.93 -18.00 -24.14
N LYS A 26 30.73 -18.21 -25.19
CA LYS A 26 30.37 -17.87 -26.57
C LYS A 26 29.14 -18.68 -27.02
N GLN A 27 28.04 -18.00 -27.33
CA GLN A 27 26.99 -18.61 -28.15
C GLN A 27 27.54 -18.92 -29.55
N LYS A 28 27.26 -20.12 -30.05
CA LYS A 28 27.45 -20.52 -31.45
C LYS A 28 26.12 -20.40 -32.21
N PRO A 29 26.13 -20.24 -33.54
CA PRO A 29 24.97 -19.81 -34.32
C PRO A 29 23.87 -20.88 -34.48
N GLN A 30 22.69 -20.42 -34.89
CA GLN A 30 21.45 -21.18 -35.12
C GLN A 30 21.56 -22.24 -36.23
N PRO A 31 20.71 -23.28 -36.19
CA PRO A 31 20.18 -23.94 -37.39
C PRO A 31 18.98 -23.16 -37.96
N LYS A 32 18.90 -22.99 -39.29
CA LYS A 32 17.73 -22.44 -40.01
C LYS A 32 16.76 -23.53 -40.46
N LYS A 33 15.44 -23.22 -40.53
CA LYS A 33 14.51 -23.45 -41.69
C LYS A 33 13.03 -23.35 -41.26
N PRO A 34 12.06 -23.23 -42.20
CA PRO A 34 12.16 -22.80 -43.61
C PRO A 34 11.19 -21.65 -43.99
N ASP A 35 11.39 -21.05 -45.16
CA ASP A 35 10.44 -20.13 -45.82
C ASP A 35 9.41 -20.88 -46.69
N GLN A 36 8.19 -20.33 -46.79
CA GLN A 36 7.24 -20.41 -47.91
C GLN A 36 6.31 -19.19 -47.79
N SER A 37 6.44 -18.09 -48.55
CA SER A 37 6.30 -17.88 -50.01
C SER A 37 4.85 -17.91 -50.51
N ASN A 38 4.28 -16.75 -50.87
CA ASN A 38 3.62 -16.46 -52.17
C ASN A 38 2.82 -15.13 -52.20
N THR A 39 3.19 -14.26 -53.17
CA THR A 39 2.38 -13.62 -54.26
C THR A 39 0.95 -13.07 -53.99
N SER A 40 0.45 -11.99 -54.61
CA SER A 40 1.03 -11.00 -55.56
C SER A 40 0.01 -9.87 -55.91
N ASP A 41 0.52 -8.80 -56.54
CA ASP A 41 -0.08 -7.92 -57.59
C ASP A 41 -1.24 -6.90 -57.37
N SER A 42 -0.96 -5.70 -57.91
CA SER A 42 -1.79 -4.79 -58.75
C SER A 42 -2.96 -3.94 -58.20
N ASN A 43 -2.69 -2.63 -58.15
CA ASN A 43 -3.45 -1.47 -58.69
C ASN A 43 -4.96 -1.56 -59.01
N THR A 44 -5.73 -0.60 -58.49
CA THR A 44 -6.60 0.42 -59.15
C THR A 44 -7.70 0.87 -58.17
N ASP A 45 -8.45 1.96 -58.34
CA ASP A 45 -8.27 3.35 -58.81
C ASP A 45 -9.65 4.06 -58.61
N THR A 46 -9.75 5.39 -58.61
CA THR A 46 -11.01 6.20 -58.61
C THR A 46 -11.96 6.05 -57.38
N SER A 47 -12.85 6.99 -57.03
CA SER A 47 -12.93 8.46 -57.20
C SER A 47 -14.05 9.03 -56.29
N ASP A 48 -14.21 10.37 -56.26
CA ASP A 48 -15.46 11.13 -56.00
C ASP A 48 -16.09 11.13 -54.57
N ASN A 49 -16.75 12.21 -54.10
CA ASN A 49 -16.83 13.62 -54.55
C ASN A 49 -17.31 14.58 -53.43
N ASN A 50 -16.93 15.87 -53.53
CA ASN A 50 -17.67 17.14 -53.26
C ASN A 50 -18.59 17.34 -52.03
N THR A 51 -18.79 18.53 -51.44
CA THR A 51 -18.23 19.93 -51.50
C THR A 51 -18.64 20.63 -50.15
N ASP A 52 -18.89 21.92 -49.85
CA ASP A 52 -18.97 23.31 -50.42
C ASP A 52 -18.99 24.28 -49.17
N ASN A 53 -18.76 25.60 -49.17
CA ASN A 53 -17.95 26.56 -49.95
C ASN A 53 -18.01 27.97 -49.28
N SER A 54 -17.48 29.03 -49.93
CA SER A 54 -17.52 30.48 -49.58
C SER A 54 -16.68 30.93 -48.35
N GLY A 55 -16.13 32.14 -48.28
CA GLY A 55 -16.08 33.31 -49.18
C GLY A 55 -15.82 34.61 -48.37
N ASP A 56 -15.17 35.69 -48.82
CA ASP A 56 -14.61 36.02 -50.15
C ASP A 56 -13.36 36.93 -50.06
N GLU A 57 -12.71 37.05 -51.23
CA GLU A 57 -11.71 37.96 -51.82
C GLU A 57 -11.88 39.50 -51.62
N PRO A 58 -11.14 40.46 -52.28
CA PRO A 58 -10.26 40.40 -53.48
C PRO A 58 -8.86 41.10 -53.30
N ILE A 59 -8.01 41.48 -54.30
CA ILE A 59 -8.10 41.56 -55.79
C ILE A 59 -6.70 41.43 -56.48
N GLU A 60 -6.73 41.28 -57.82
CA GLU A 60 -5.83 41.52 -58.98
C GLU A 60 -4.46 42.27 -58.86
N GLU A 61 -3.54 42.28 -59.86
CA GLU A 61 -3.67 42.10 -61.33
C GLU A 61 -2.46 41.36 -61.99
N VAL A 62 -2.57 41.05 -63.30
CA VAL A 62 -1.72 40.12 -64.10
C VAL A 62 -1.45 40.70 -65.51
N ILE A 63 -0.38 40.29 -66.22
CA ILE A 63 -0.43 40.08 -67.71
C ILE A 63 0.76 39.26 -68.28
N ASP A 64 0.43 38.53 -69.35
CA ASP A 64 1.19 37.58 -70.20
C ASP A 64 2.33 38.21 -71.06
N PRO A 65 3.26 37.39 -71.60
CA PRO A 65 3.57 37.53 -73.03
C PRO A 65 3.92 36.23 -73.80
N ASN A 66 3.40 36.07 -75.03
CA ASN A 66 3.93 35.10 -76.00
C ASN A 66 3.61 35.37 -77.49
N ARG A 67 4.58 35.87 -78.32
CA ARG A 67 4.78 35.53 -79.77
C ARG A 67 5.83 36.37 -80.56
N HIS A 68 6.73 35.66 -81.25
CA HIS A 68 7.36 35.87 -82.60
C HIS A 68 7.85 37.22 -83.17
N HIS A 69 9.10 37.17 -83.69
CA HIS A 69 9.70 37.88 -84.86
C HIS A 69 9.81 39.44 -84.80
N ASP A 70 10.83 40.10 -85.39
CA ASP A 70 11.76 39.69 -86.46
C ASP A 70 13.14 40.42 -86.42
N SER A 71 14.02 40.14 -87.41
CA SER A 71 15.23 40.89 -87.86
C SER A 71 16.57 40.86 -87.06
N ASP A 72 17.50 40.03 -87.56
CA ASP A 72 18.84 40.34 -88.10
C ASP A 72 19.92 41.21 -87.38
N ASN A 73 21.14 40.65 -87.46
CA ASN A 73 22.48 41.26 -87.60
C ASN A 73 23.35 41.73 -86.40
N ASP A 74 24.49 41.04 -86.30
CA ASP A 74 25.88 41.52 -86.15
C ASP A 74 26.55 41.70 -84.76
N ASN A 75 27.61 40.88 -84.60
CA ASN A 75 28.89 41.08 -83.89
C ASN A 75 28.99 40.95 -82.34
N GLU A 76 29.57 39.80 -81.95
CA GLU A 76 30.73 39.63 -81.05
C GLU A 76 30.93 40.56 -79.83
N ALA A 77 30.73 40.00 -78.62
CA ALA A 77 31.71 40.04 -77.52
C ALA A 77 31.38 38.97 -76.44
N ASP A 78 32.41 38.39 -75.80
CA ASP A 78 32.27 37.51 -74.64
C ASP A 78 32.00 38.31 -73.34
N ASP A 79 30.99 37.92 -72.55
CA ASP A 79 30.90 38.35 -71.13
C ASP A 79 29.97 37.48 -70.21
N ASN A 80 29.79 36.18 -70.50
CA ASN A 80 28.74 35.36 -69.85
C ASN A 80 29.21 34.42 -68.72
N ASP A 81 30.49 34.06 -68.64
CA ASP A 81 31.03 33.03 -67.71
C ASP A 81 31.02 33.46 -66.21
N THR A 82 30.90 34.76 -65.97
CA THR A 82 31.02 35.38 -64.63
C THR A 82 29.75 35.22 -63.79
N ASN A 83 28.58 35.12 -64.43
CA ASN A 83 27.28 35.23 -63.75
C ASN A 83 26.81 33.89 -63.14
N ASP A 84 27.00 32.78 -63.86
CA ASP A 84 26.63 31.43 -63.38
C ASP A 84 27.50 31.00 -62.19
N ASN A 85 28.80 31.32 -62.20
CA ASN A 85 29.68 31.12 -61.05
C ASN A 85 29.13 31.82 -59.78
N ALA A 86 28.72 33.09 -59.90
CA ALA A 86 28.15 33.83 -58.78
C ALA A 86 26.83 33.22 -58.27
N SER A 87 26.01 32.67 -59.17
CA SER A 87 24.77 31.95 -58.81
C SER A 87 25.06 30.65 -58.06
N GLN A 88 25.96 29.81 -58.58
CA GLN A 88 26.35 28.54 -57.96
C GLN A 88 27.02 28.73 -56.60
N ILE A 89 27.88 29.75 -56.46
CA ILE A 89 28.52 30.11 -55.18
C ILE A 89 27.47 30.50 -54.13
N ARG A 90 26.43 31.28 -54.50
CA ARG A 90 25.32 31.63 -53.59
C ARG A 90 24.56 30.39 -53.13
N GLN A 91 24.08 29.56 -54.06
CA GLN A 91 23.34 28.34 -53.73
C GLN A 91 24.14 27.40 -52.82
N LYS A 92 25.45 27.27 -53.07
CA LYS A 92 26.35 26.44 -52.25
C LYS A 92 26.60 27.06 -50.86
N ASN A 93 26.68 28.38 -50.75
CA ASN A 93 26.76 29.08 -49.47
C ASN A 93 25.47 28.97 -48.65
N ASP A 94 24.30 29.03 -49.28
CA ASP A 94 23.01 28.82 -48.62
C ASP A 94 22.89 27.38 -48.10
N LEU A 95 23.34 26.39 -48.90
CA LEU A 95 23.42 24.99 -48.49
C LEU A 95 24.38 24.78 -47.29
N ILE A 96 25.51 25.51 -47.25
CA ILE A 96 26.45 25.53 -46.11
C ILE A 96 25.80 26.13 -44.85
N GLN A 97 25.01 27.20 -44.98
CA GLN A 97 24.28 27.78 -43.84
C GLN A 97 23.23 26.79 -43.29
N GLN A 98 22.46 26.14 -44.17
CA GLN A 98 21.50 25.11 -43.78
C GLN A 98 22.19 23.92 -43.09
N PHE A 99 23.29 23.42 -43.66
CA PHE A 99 24.11 22.36 -43.06
C PHE A 99 24.60 22.76 -41.67
N ASN A 100 25.24 23.92 -41.53
CA ASN A 100 25.79 24.37 -40.25
C ASN A 100 24.70 24.64 -39.19
N SER A 101 23.46 24.99 -39.59
CA SER A 101 22.32 25.03 -38.67
C SER A 101 21.92 23.62 -38.24
N GLU A 102 21.62 22.72 -39.18
CA GLU A 102 21.14 21.36 -38.87
C GLU A 102 22.16 20.56 -38.03
N ILE A 103 23.46 20.77 -38.26
CA ILE A 103 24.55 20.24 -37.42
C ILE A 103 24.49 20.78 -35.98
N ARG A 104 24.25 22.09 -35.80
CA ARG A 104 24.10 22.71 -34.47
C ARG A 104 22.82 22.26 -33.77
N ASP A 105 21.73 22.11 -34.50
CA ASP A 105 20.45 21.66 -33.97
C ASP A 105 20.56 20.19 -33.49
N VAL A 106 21.10 19.30 -34.32
CA VAL A 106 21.32 17.89 -33.94
C VAL A 106 22.35 17.75 -32.82
N TYR A 107 23.38 18.61 -32.76
CA TYR A 107 24.31 18.67 -31.63
C TYR A 107 23.57 19.02 -30.31
N ASN A 108 22.70 20.02 -30.34
CA ASN A 108 21.91 20.45 -29.18
C ASN A 108 20.80 19.45 -28.80
N GLU A 109 20.25 18.69 -29.75
CA GLU A 109 19.32 17.58 -29.46
C GLU A 109 20.01 16.34 -28.86
N THR A 110 21.27 16.06 -29.22
CA THR A 110 21.91 14.76 -28.93
C THR A 110 23.12 14.83 -28.02
N ILE A 111 24.23 15.46 -28.45
CA ILE A 111 25.51 15.43 -27.73
C ILE A 111 25.40 16.22 -26.43
N ARG A 112 24.95 17.48 -26.52
CA ARG A 112 24.90 18.39 -25.38
C ARG A 112 24.05 17.85 -24.21
N PRO A 113 22.77 17.46 -24.38
CA PRO A 113 21.96 16.93 -23.28
C PRO A 113 22.47 15.58 -22.77
N TYR A 114 23.08 14.75 -23.63
CA TYR A 114 23.66 13.48 -23.20
C TYR A 114 24.85 13.70 -22.26
N ILE A 115 25.80 14.57 -22.65
CA ILE A 115 26.95 14.91 -21.81
C ILE A 115 26.50 15.63 -20.53
N VAL A 116 25.61 16.63 -20.63
CA VAL A 116 25.04 17.35 -19.45
C VAL A 116 24.45 16.37 -18.44
N SER A 117 23.68 15.36 -18.87
CA SER A 117 23.07 14.38 -17.95
C SER A 117 24.09 13.56 -17.14
N ARG A 118 25.35 13.46 -17.64
CA ARG A 118 26.45 12.71 -17.05
C ARG A 118 27.41 13.55 -16.20
N THR A 119 27.25 14.87 -16.11
CA THR A 119 28.18 15.73 -15.35
C THR A 119 27.98 15.69 -13.83
N ALA A 120 26.93 15.04 -13.33
CA ALA A 120 26.74 14.75 -11.91
C ALA A 120 27.44 13.43 -11.53
N ILE A 121 28.40 13.49 -10.59
CA ILE A 121 29.24 12.38 -10.18
C ILE A 121 29.15 12.19 -8.67
N LEU A 122 28.98 10.95 -8.21
CA LEU A 122 29.09 10.62 -6.79
C LEU A 122 30.39 9.84 -6.50
N SER A 123 31.27 10.48 -5.73
CA SER A 123 32.57 9.96 -5.32
C SER A 123 32.41 8.91 -4.23
N LYS A 124 32.70 7.65 -4.56
CA LYS A 124 32.65 6.51 -3.63
C LYS A 124 33.89 6.47 -2.74
N LYS A 125 33.75 6.00 -1.49
CA LYS A 125 34.91 5.56 -0.70
C LYS A 125 35.35 4.18 -1.15
N THR A 126 36.55 4.04 -1.72
CA THR A 126 37.11 2.73 -2.07
C THR A 126 38.40 2.45 -1.30
N LYS A 127 39.05 1.31 -1.59
CA LYS A 127 40.40 1.00 -1.08
C LYS A 127 41.49 1.29 -2.11
N ASP A 128 41.11 1.52 -3.37
CA ASP A 128 42.00 1.74 -4.52
C ASP A 128 41.81 3.17 -5.07
N ASP A 129 41.62 4.16 -4.18
CA ASP A 129 41.30 5.57 -4.50
C ASP A 129 42.33 6.27 -5.43
N ASP A 130 43.51 5.71 -5.64
CA ASP A 130 44.55 6.24 -6.53
C ASP A 130 44.29 5.96 -8.04
N LYS A 131 43.14 5.39 -8.42
CA LYS A 131 42.73 5.16 -9.82
C LYS A 131 41.55 5.99 -10.33
N ASP A 132 40.78 6.61 -9.43
CA ASP A 132 39.68 7.51 -9.80
C ASP A 132 40.10 8.96 -9.52
N PHE A 133 40.22 9.79 -10.56
CA PHE A 133 40.53 11.21 -10.38
C PHE A 133 39.48 11.91 -9.51
N PHE A 134 38.22 11.47 -9.57
CA PHE A 134 37.10 12.05 -8.83
C PHE A 134 37.01 11.57 -7.37
N ALA A 135 37.97 10.76 -6.89
CA ALA A 135 38.10 10.39 -5.48
C ALA A 135 38.46 11.61 -4.59
N ARG A 136 37.86 11.69 -3.40
CA ARG A 136 38.11 12.75 -2.40
C ARG A 136 39.60 13.03 -2.17
N GLN A 137 40.41 11.98 -2.12
CA GLN A 137 41.84 12.09 -1.85
C GLN A 137 42.56 12.91 -2.93
N ASN A 138 42.18 12.74 -4.20
CA ASN A 138 42.84 13.40 -5.33
C ASN A 138 42.43 14.88 -5.40
N PHE A 139 41.17 15.20 -5.13
CA PHE A 139 40.75 16.59 -4.90
C PHE A 139 41.43 17.26 -3.68
N SER A 140 41.59 16.56 -2.55
CA SER A 140 42.26 17.11 -1.36
C SER A 140 43.80 17.16 -1.48
N LYS A 141 44.41 16.37 -2.37
CA LYS A 141 45.81 16.53 -2.82
C LYS A 141 45.92 17.78 -3.70
N LEU A 142 45.06 17.89 -4.72
CA LEU A 142 45.04 18.99 -5.68
C LEU A 142 44.78 20.36 -5.03
N GLY A 143 43.78 20.46 -4.16
CA GLY A 143 43.46 21.70 -3.42
C GLY A 143 44.57 22.22 -2.50
N LYS A 144 45.64 21.43 -2.26
CA LYS A 144 46.87 21.86 -1.56
C LYS A 144 48.00 22.26 -2.52
N LYS A 145 47.91 21.89 -3.81
CA LYS A 145 48.81 22.38 -4.88
C LYS A 145 48.38 23.75 -5.41
N LEU A 146 47.07 24.05 -5.39
CA LEU A 146 46.51 25.28 -5.98
C LEU A 146 46.86 26.53 -5.17
N ASN A 147 47.44 27.52 -5.83
CA ASN A 147 47.70 28.84 -5.26
C ASN A 147 46.39 29.57 -4.89
N SER A 148 46.45 30.44 -3.87
CA SER A 148 45.29 31.10 -3.27
C SER A 148 44.50 32.07 -4.17
N ASN A 149 44.96 32.33 -5.40
CA ASN A 149 44.30 33.23 -6.33
C ASN A 149 43.03 32.58 -6.89
N LYS A 150 41.88 32.99 -6.37
CA LYS A 150 40.54 32.66 -6.86
C LYS A 150 40.01 33.80 -7.73
N ASP A 151 39.13 33.49 -8.68
CA ASP A 151 38.26 34.52 -9.27
C ASP A 151 37.12 34.91 -8.31
N GLU A 152 36.32 35.92 -8.69
CA GLU A 152 35.25 36.50 -7.87
C GLU A 152 34.19 35.46 -7.44
N ASP A 153 33.93 34.49 -8.33
CA ASP A 153 33.06 33.35 -8.07
C ASP A 153 33.67 32.37 -7.04
N GLY A 154 35.00 32.33 -6.92
CA GLY A 154 35.74 31.41 -6.07
C GLY A 154 36.40 30.22 -6.79
N TYR A 155 36.41 30.18 -8.13
CA TYR A 155 37.08 29.15 -8.93
C TYR A 155 38.58 29.39 -9.05
N GLN A 156 39.34 28.33 -9.36
CA GLN A 156 40.80 28.34 -9.58
C GLN A 156 41.16 27.52 -10.83
N LYS A 157 42.05 28.01 -11.71
CA LYS A 157 42.66 27.18 -12.77
C LYS A 157 43.46 26.05 -12.14
N PHE A 158 43.33 24.81 -12.65
CA PHE A 158 43.92 23.63 -11.99
C PHE A 158 44.75 22.70 -12.88
N TYR A 159 44.41 22.53 -14.16
CA TYR A 159 45.01 21.48 -15.00
C TYR A 159 46.54 21.59 -15.16
N ASP A 160 47.08 22.81 -15.18
CA ASP A 160 48.53 23.08 -15.24
C ASP A 160 49.29 22.69 -13.95
N ASN A 161 48.56 22.45 -12.84
CA ASN A 161 49.11 22.00 -11.56
C ASN A 161 49.03 20.47 -11.39
N LEU A 162 48.49 19.76 -12.41
CA LEU A 162 48.51 18.31 -12.50
C LEU A 162 49.79 17.85 -13.21
N ASP A 163 50.41 16.77 -12.72
CA ASP A 163 51.51 16.15 -13.46
C ASP A 163 51.01 15.33 -14.68
N LYS A 164 51.92 14.89 -15.55
CA LYS A 164 51.56 14.18 -16.80
C LYS A 164 50.79 12.86 -16.57
N LYS A 165 50.93 12.22 -15.42
CA LYS A 165 50.16 11.03 -15.03
C LYS A 165 48.76 11.47 -14.56
N GLU A 166 48.69 12.44 -13.66
CA GLU A 166 47.43 13.00 -13.15
C GLU A 166 46.55 13.57 -14.28
N GLN A 167 47.13 14.28 -15.26
CA GLN A 167 46.45 14.74 -16.47
C GLN A 167 45.92 13.58 -17.32
N SER A 168 46.72 12.52 -17.52
CA SER A 168 46.29 11.35 -18.28
C SER A 168 45.17 10.57 -17.57
N GLU A 169 45.16 10.55 -16.25
CA GLU A 169 44.13 9.92 -15.43
C GLU A 169 42.84 10.76 -15.43
N PHE A 170 42.92 12.09 -15.30
CA PHE A 170 41.77 12.99 -15.43
C PHE A 170 41.07 12.83 -16.79
N ASN A 171 41.84 12.86 -17.89
CA ASN A 171 41.27 12.82 -19.24
C ASN A 171 40.56 11.48 -19.51
N LYS A 172 41.13 10.36 -19.06
CA LYS A 172 40.48 9.03 -19.13
C LYS A 172 39.23 8.97 -18.25
N SER A 173 39.24 9.56 -17.05
CA SER A 173 38.07 9.62 -16.18
C SER A 173 36.94 10.43 -16.82
N LEU A 174 37.24 11.55 -17.48
CA LEU A 174 36.28 12.36 -18.24
C LEU A 174 35.67 11.59 -19.42
N GLU A 175 36.51 11.02 -20.29
CA GLU A 175 36.07 10.25 -21.47
C GLU A 175 35.11 9.11 -21.10
N ASN A 176 35.44 8.39 -20.02
CA ASN A 176 34.67 7.26 -19.51
C ASN A 176 33.33 7.67 -18.87
N ILE A 177 33.32 8.70 -18.02
CA ILE A 177 32.11 9.12 -17.29
C ILE A 177 31.14 9.90 -18.18
N LEU A 178 31.65 10.73 -19.09
CA LEU A 178 30.83 11.49 -20.04
C LEU A 178 30.43 10.66 -21.27
N ASP A 179 31.06 9.49 -21.49
CA ASP A 179 30.74 8.52 -22.54
C ASP A 179 30.63 9.18 -23.94
N ILE A 180 31.73 9.87 -24.26
CA ILE A 180 31.89 10.70 -25.48
C ILE A 180 31.61 9.89 -26.76
N ASN A 181 32.01 8.63 -26.79
CA ASN A 181 31.77 7.73 -27.92
C ASN A 181 30.26 7.49 -28.14
N THR A 182 29.48 7.27 -27.07
CA THR A 182 28.03 7.11 -27.20
C THR A 182 27.33 8.41 -27.57
N ALA A 183 27.85 9.57 -27.13
CA ALA A 183 27.35 10.89 -27.56
C ALA A 183 27.51 11.07 -29.09
N ILE A 184 28.70 10.82 -29.63
CA ILE A 184 29.00 10.91 -31.07
C ILE A 184 28.19 9.89 -31.88
N ASN A 185 27.99 8.67 -31.36
CA ASN A 185 27.18 7.66 -32.02
C ASN A 185 25.68 8.05 -32.09
N LYS A 186 25.13 8.67 -31.04
CA LYS A 186 23.76 9.22 -31.04
C LYS A 186 23.58 10.34 -32.08
N PHE A 187 24.56 11.23 -32.18
CA PHE A 187 24.61 12.29 -33.19
C PHE A 187 24.60 11.73 -34.62
N LYS A 188 25.51 10.78 -34.93
CA LYS A 188 25.55 10.09 -36.22
C LYS A 188 24.21 9.39 -36.54
N GLN A 189 23.57 8.75 -35.56
CA GLN A 189 22.26 8.12 -35.74
C GLN A 189 21.12 9.12 -36.02
N ARG A 190 21.16 10.32 -35.44
CA ARG A 190 20.14 11.36 -35.69
C ARG A 190 20.32 12.00 -37.06
N LEU A 191 21.55 12.29 -37.48
CA LEU A 191 21.84 12.79 -38.83
C LEU A 191 21.41 11.82 -39.92
N ASN A 192 21.74 10.53 -39.78
CA ASN A 192 21.33 9.50 -40.75
C ASN A 192 19.80 9.43 -40.93
N LYS A 193 19.01 9.81 -39.90
CA LYS A 193 17.53 9.88 -39.99
C LYS A 193 16.99 11.16 -40.66
N LEU A 194 17.81 12.19 -40.82
CA LEU A 194 17.43 13.46 -41.47
C LEU A 194 17.83 13.54 -42.95
N GLY A 195 18.51 12.51 -43.46
CA GLY A 195 18.91 12.38 -44.87
C GLY A 195 20.08 13.28 -45.23
N THR A 196 21.31 12.84 -44.94
CA THR A 196 22.54 13.60 -45.25
C THR A 196 22.85 13.72 -46.75
N ASP A 197 22.17 12.98 -47.61
CA ASP A 197 22.39 12.99 -49.07
C ASP A 197 22.19 14.37 -49.71
N LYS A 198 21.30 15.21 -49.15
CA LYS A 198 21.12 16.62 -49.55
C LYS A 198 22.41 17.46 -49.43
N TYR A 199 23.37 17.03 -48.61
CA TYR A 199 24.67 17.68 -48.42
C TYR A 199 25.83 16.97 -49.14
N ARG A 200 25.56 15.97 -50.00
CA ARG A 200 26.58 15.18 -50.71
C ARG A 200 27.61 16.01 -51.49
N ILE A 201 27.25 17.20 -51.97
CA ILE A 201 28.19 18.12 -52.63
C ILE A 201 29.24 18.62 -51.62
N LEU A 202 28.79 19.13 -50.47
CA LEU A 202 29.64 19.62 -49.37
C LEU A 202 30.44 18.49 -48.71
N LEU A 203 29.90 17.26 -48.71
CA LEU A 203 30.50 16.09 -48.08
C LEU A 203 31.26 15.17 -49.06
N SER A 204 31.44 15.59 -50.31
CA SER A 204 32.18 14.81 -51.32
C SER A 204 33.62 14.55 -50.86
N ASP A 205 34.06 13.29 -51.01
CA ASP A 205 35.32 12.70 -50.55
C ASP A 205 35.42 12.34 -49.05
N PHE A 206 34.42 12.68 -48.22
CA PHE A 206 34.39 12.27 -46.80
C PHE A 206 33.59 11.00 -46.53
N ASN A 207 34.12 9.85 -46.99
CA ASN A 207 33.51 8.53 -46.78
C ASN A 207 33.18 8.23 -45.30
N ASP A 208 32.18 7.39 -45.04
CA ASP A 208 31.87 6.76 -43.73
C ASP A 208 31.79 7.70 -42.52
N ASN A 209 31.24 8.91 -42.71
CA ASN A 209 31.14 9.94 -41.67
C ASN A 209 32.51 10.38 -41.08
N ASN A 210 33.60 10.28 -41.85
CA ASN A 210 34.92 10.83 -41.52
C ASN A 210 34.99 12.37 -41.60
N TRP A 211 33.89 13.03 -41.95
CA TRP A 211 33.72 14.49 -41.83
C TRP A 211 33.38 14.94 -40.39
N ILE A 212 33.05 14.02 -39.49
CA ILE A 212 32.91 14.29 -38.05
C ILE A 212 34.26 13.98 -37.38
N GLU A 213 35.01 15.01 -37.00
CA GLU A 213 36.33 14.84 -36.36
C GLU A 213 36.19 14.38 -34.90
N GLY A 214 35.08 14.73 -34.24
CA GLY A 214 34.70 14.21 -32.94
C GLY A 214 34.66 15.28 -31.85
N ILE A 215 35.11 14.93 -30.66
CA ILE A 215 35.04 15.77 -29.46
C ILE A 215 36.42 15.89 -28.81
N LYS A 216 36.80 17.11 -28.42
CA LYS A 216 38.04 17.44 -27.73
C LYS A 216 37.75 18.30 -26.50
N PHE A 217 38.38 17.99 -25.37
CA PHE A 217 38.35 18.82 -24.17
C PHE A 217 39.37 19.98 -24.27
N ARG A 218 38.99 21.18 -23.83
CA ARG A 218 39.90 22.33 -23.64
C ARG A 218 40.23 22.49 -22.16
N PHE A 219 41.51 22.42 -21.82
CA PHE A 219 41.96 22.44 -20.42
C PHE A 219 42.58 23.77 -19.98
N ASP A 220 43.05 24.57 -20.92
CA ASP A 220 43.84 25.79 -20.73
C ASP A 220 43.11 26.83 -19.86
N ASP A 221 41.78 26.89 -19.95
CA ASP A 221 40.90 27.72 -19.12
C ASP A 221 40.05 26.93 -18.11
N SER A 222 40.28 25.63 -17.96
CA SER A 222 39.52 24.79 -17.03
C SER A 222 39.76 25.21 -15.57
N LYS A 223 38.66 25.37 -14.83
CA LYS A 223 38.67 25.84 -13.44
C LYS A 223 37.93 24.90 -12.51
N MET A 224 38.26 24.91 -11.22
CA MET A 224 37.54 24.15 -10.20
C MET A 224 37.26 24.94 -8.92
N LYS A 225 36.22 24.52 -8.21
CA LYS A 225 35.93 24.78 -6.80
C LYS A 225 36.03 23.47 -6.03
N PHE A 226 36.50 23.53 -4.79
CA PHE A 226 36.53 22.39 -3.86
C PHE A 226 36.21 22.88 -2.45
N PHE A 227 35.27 22.21 -1.80
CA PHE A 227 34.84 22.48 -0.44
C PHE A 227 34.88 21.16 0.34
N GLU A 228 35.70 21.09 1.39
CA GLU A 228 35.91 19.88 2.19
C GLU A 228 35.45 20.11 3.63
N ASN A 229 34.64 19.19 4.15
CA ASN A 229 34.14 19.19 5.52
C ASN A 229 34.52 17.87 6.23
N LYS A 230 34.11 17.70 7.50
CA LYS A 230 34.43 16.51 8.31
C LYS A 230 33.71 15.24 7.80
N GLY A 231 34.25 14.62 6.74
CA GLY A 231 33.77 13.36 6.18
C GLY A 231 33.28 13.49 4.75
N SER A 232 32.72 14.65 4.40
CA SER A 232 32.14 14.98 3.11
C SER A 232 32.98 15.99 2.31
N PHE A 233 32.73 16.05 1.01
CA PHE A 233 33.22 17.13 0.14
C PHE A 233 32.24 17.36 -1.01
N ASP A 234 32.31 18.56 -1.59
CA ASP A 234 31.70 18.95 -2.85
C ASP A 234 32.74 19.64 -3.74
N SER A 235 32.72 19.36 -5.04
CA SER A 235 33.61 19.97 -6.03
C SER A 235 32.84 20.29 -7.31
N THR A 236 33.18 21.40 -7.94
CA THR A 236 32.60 21.83 -9.22
C THR A 236 33.73 22.18 -10.18
N ILE A 237 33.81 21.50 -11.33
CA ILE A 237 34.76 21.76 -12.41
C ILE A 237 34.01 22.42 -13.57
N LYS A 238 34.53 23.55 -14.07
CA LYS A 238 34.20 24.13 -15.36
C LYS A 238 35.20 23.61 -16.39
N LEU A 239 34.68 23.00 -17.46
CA LEU A 239 35.49 22.42 -18.54
C LEU A 239 34.84 22.71 -19.88
N ASP A 240 35.62 23.24 -20.81
CA ASP A 240 35.16 23.50 -22.18
C ASP A 240 35.32 22.26 -23.05
N ILE A 241 34.35 22.06 -23.95
CA ILE A 241 34.32 20.97 -24.93
C ILE A 241 34.10 21.53 -26.32
N ASP A 242 34.96 21.14 -27.26
CA ASP A 242 34.87 21.42 -28.67
C ASP A 242 34.40 20.18 -29.43
N PHE A 243 33.29 20.31 -30.17
CA PHE A 243 32.87 19.34 -31.18
C PHE A 243 33.23 19.87 -32.57
N SER A 244 34.07 19.14 -33.31
CA SER A 244 34.60 19.57 -34.60
C SER A 244 34.12 18.69 -35.75
N TYR A 245 33.81 19.33 -36.87
CA TYR A 245 33.34 18.73 -38.11
C TYR A 245 33.86 19.52 -39.31
N ARG A 246 33.81 18.93 -40.50
CA ARG A 246 34.39 19.52 -41.71
C ARG A 246 33.51 19.31 -42.95
N TYR A 247 33.66 20.18 -43.93
CA TYR A 247 32.95 20.14 -45.21
C TYR A 247 33.77 20.87 -46.29
N LYS A 248 33.34 20.79 -47.55
CA LYS A 248 33.86 21.58 -48.65
C LYS A 248 33.11 22.90 -48.78
N ASP A 249 33.82 24.02 -48.68
CA ASP A 249 33.25 25.35 -48.88
C ASP A 249 32.92 25.63 -50.37
N SER A 250 32.47 26.84 -50.68
CA SER A 250 32.14 27.27 -52.05
C SER A 250 33.26 26.99 -53.06
N GLU A 251 34.53 27.18 -52.69
CA GLU A 251 35.71 26.95 -53.53
C GLU A 251 36.16 25.48 -53.58
N ASN A 252 35.50 24.59 -52.83
CA ASN A 252 35.86 23.20 -52.57
C ASN A 252 37.09 23.01 -51.65
N GLN A 253 37.50 24.05 -50.92
CA GLN A 253 38.51 23.89 -49.87
C GLN A 253 37.91 23.17 -48.66
N VAL A 254 38.72 22.39 -47.94
CA VAL A 254 38.28 21.71 -46.72
C VAL A 254 38.20 22.73 -45.58
N LYS A 255 36.97 23.07 -45.19
CA LYS A 255 36.65 23.93 -44.07
C LYS A 255 36.37 23.09 -42.84
N ASN A 256 37.05 23.40 -41.73
CA ASN A 256 36.73 22.87 -40.42
C ASN A 256 35.92 23.90 -39.63
N GLU A 257 34.86 23.44 -38.96
CA GLU A 257 34.01 24.22 -38.05
C GLU A 257 33.93 23.54 -36.68
N THR A 258 33.71 24.34 -35.64
CA THR A 258 33.68 23.86 -34.24
C THR A 258 32.48 24.43 -33.48
N ILE A 259 31.82 23.59 -32.70
CA ILE A 259 30.81 23.96 -31.71
C ILE A 259 31.46 23.86 -30.33
N SER A 260 31.70 25.00 -29.68
CA SER A 260 32.26 25.09 -28.32
C SER A 260 31.17 25.25 -27.27
N ASN A 261 31.27 24.53 -26.15
CA ASN A 261 30.40 24.73 -24.99
C ASN A 261 31.15 24.50 -23.66
N GLU A 262 30.89 25.34 -22.66
CA GLU A 262 31.28 25.08 -21.26
C GLU A 262 30.34 24.02 -20.67
N PHE A 263 30.91 23.04 -19.96
CA PHE A 263 30.21 22.05 -19.15
C PHE A 263 30.62 22.19 -17.68
N VAL A 264 29.64 22.05 -16.79
CA VAL A 264 29.83 22.11 -15.34
C VAL A 264 29.69 20.71 -14.74
N ILE A 265 30.79 20.16 -14.24
CA ILE A 265 30.88 18.84 -13.62
C ILE A 265 30.83 19.01 -12.11
N ASN A 266 29.82 18.42 -11.48
CA ASN A 266 29.62 18.46 -10.03
C ASN A 266 29.92 17.09 -9.42
N VAL A 267 30.75 17.08 -8.39
CA VAL A 267 31.23 15.87 -7.72
C VAL A 267 30.97 15.99 -6.22
N SER A 268 30.20 15.07 -5.67
CA SER A 268 29.87 15.03 -4.24
C SER A 268 30.29 13.71 -3.62
N SER A 269 30.68 13.74 -2.35
CA SER A 269 30.87 12.52 -1.55
C SER A 269 29.57 11.77 -1.28
N GLU A 270 29.65 10.44 -1.07
CA GLU A 270 28.50 9.59 -0.67
C GLU A 270 27.67 10.08 0.54
N GLU A 271 28.19 11.00 1.38
CA GLU A 271 27.42 11.60 2.47
C GLU A 271 26.15 12.33 1.99
N VAL A 272 26.08 12.80 0.73
CA VAL A 272 24.81 13.40 0.22
C VAL A 272 23.70 12.36 0.03
N VAL A 273 24.04 11.10 -0.30
CA VAL A 273 23.06 10.00 -0.33
C VAL A 273 22.68 9.57 1.08
N ILE A 274 23.65 9.53 2.00
CA ILE A 274 23.40 9.26 3.43
C ILE A 274 22.47 10.34 4.03
N ASN A 275 22.64 11.61 3.64
CA ASN A 275 21.76 12.70 4.05
C ASN A 275 20.38 12.65 3.36
N LEU A 276 20.32 12.28 2.07
CA LEU A 276 19.04 12.03 1.39
C LEU A 276 18.24 10.92 2.08
N LEU A 277 18.88 9.81 2.49
CA LEU A 277 18.26 8.75 3.29
C LEU A 277 17.73 9.24 4.64
N LYS A 278 18.50 10.06 5.37
CA LYS A 278 18.03 10.72 6.62
C LYS A 278 16.80 11.61 6.32
N ASN A 279 16.83 12.36 5.23
CA ASN A 279 15.75 13.27 4.84
C ASN A 279 14.49 12.55 4.34
N ILE A 280 14.60 11.39 3.68
CA ILE A 280 13.44 10.54 3.33
C ILE A 280 12.73 10.08 4.60
N LYS A 281 13.48 9.61 5.60
CA LYS A 281 12.91 9.26 6.92
C LYS A 281 12.28 10.49 7.58
N LYS A 282 12.97 11.62 7.64
CA LYS A 282 12.43 12.85 8.23
C LYS A 282 11.14 13.31 7.53
N LEU A 283 11.08 13.26 6.20
CA LEU A 283 9.90 13.62 5.42
C LEU A 283 8.66 12.86 5.90
N TRP A 284 8.74 11.57 6.23
CA TRP A 284 7.57 10.83 6.73
C TRP A 284 7.08 11.32 8.09
N SER A 285 7.99 11.73 8.98
CA SER A 285 7.63 12.39 10.24
C SER A 285 7.06 13.80 10.02
N ASP A 286 7.67 14.58 9.11
CA ASP A 286 7.22 15.93 8.78
C ASP A 286 5.81 15.88 8.14
N LEU A 287 5.49 14.86 7.32
CA LEU A 287 4.15 14.66 6.75
C LEU A 287 3.08 14.38 7.83
N LEU A 288 3.42 13.65 8.90
CA LEU A 288 2.51 13.37 10.01
C LEU A 288 2.19 14.63 10.81
N LEU A 289 3.23 15.41 11.13
CA LEU A 289 3.08 16.69 11.84
C LEU A 289 2.29 17.74 11.03
N ASN A 290 2.04 17.49 9.74
CA ASN A 290 1.19 18.29 8.87
C ASN A 290 -0.16 17.65 8.49
N ASN A 291 -0.45 16.41 8.92
CA ASN A 291 -1.64 15.64 8.50
C ASN A 291 -1.76 15.57 6.96
N ASP A 292 -0.69 15.19 6.26
CA ASP A 292 -0.72 14.98 4.82
C ASP A 292 -1.59 13.76 4.46
N ASP A 293 -2.42 13.87 3.42
CA ASP A 293 -3.39 12.83 3.04
C ASP A 293 -2.74 11.49 2.68
N LEU A 294 -1.43 11.44 2.37
CA LEU A 294 -0.67 10.19 2.17
C LEU A 294 -0.57 9.31 3.43
N LEU A 295 -0.99 9.83 4.59
CA LEU A 295 -1.02 9.11 5.87
C LEU A 295 -2.41 8.60 6.24
N LYS A 296 -3.37 8.69 5.31
CA LYS A 296 -4.76 8.29 5.51
C LYS A 296 -5.30 7.58 4.26
N VAL A 297 -6.22 6.64 4.48
CA VAL A 297 -7.08 6.13 3.42
C VAL A 297 -8.47 5.85 3.97
N ASP A 298 -9.51 6.28 3.27
CA ASP A 298 -10.90 6.08 3.69
C ASP A 298 -11.51 4.78 3.11
N PHE A 299 -12.61 4.33 3.72
CA PHE A 299 -13.39 3.19 3.24
C PHE A 299 -13.72 3.30 1.74
N GLU A 300 -14.19 4.46 1.28
CA GLU A 300 -14.61 4.67 -0.10
C GLU A 300 -13.44 4.59 -1.10
N THR A 301 -12.21 4.89 -0.69
CA THR A 301 -11.01 4.70 -1.50
C THR A 301 -10.62 3.23 -1.55
N LEU A 302 -10.57 2.54 -0.42
CA LEU A 302 -10.30 1.09 -0.37
C LEU A 302 -11.37 0.26 -1.12
N LYS A 303 -12.64 0.69 -1.07
CA LYS A 303 -13.79 0.05 -1.73
C LYS A 303 -13.71 0.11 -3.26
N LYS A 304 -13.08 1.14 -3.84
CA LYS A 304 -12.83 1.24 -5.29
C LYS A 304 -11.84 0.17 -5.76
N ALA A 305 -10.81 -0.12 -4.95
CA ALA A 305 -9.81 -1.15 -5.22
C ALA A 305 -10.31 -2.59 -4.91
N SER A 306 -11.21 -2.74 -3.94
CA SER A 306 -11.75 -4.04 -3.49
C SER A 306 -13.27 -4.00 -3.37
N LYS A 307 -13.97 -4.45 -4.41
CA LYS A 307 -15.45 -4.39 -4.49
C LYS A 307 -16.15 -5.21 -3.42
N ASP A 308 -15.52 -6.25 -2.89
CA ASP A 308 -16.08 -7.13 -1.85
C ASP A 308 -15.78 -6.64 -0.42
N LEU A 309 -15.08 -5.51 -0.27
CA LEU A 309 -14.83 -4.87 1.03
C LEU A 309 -16.11 -4.32 1.65
N THR A 310 -16.30 -4.58 2.94
CA THR A 310 -17.42 -4.09 3.74
C THR A 310 -16.94 -3.15 4.83
N VAL A 311 -17.85 -2.34 5.36
CA VAL A 311 -17.53 -1.38 6.44
C VAL A 311 -17.09 -2.12 7.73
N GLN A 312 -17.61 -3.34 7.94
CA GLN A 312 -17.24 -4.21 9.06
C GLN A 312 -15.81 -4.75 8.95
N ASP A 313 -15.28 -4.94 7.73
CA ASP A 313 -13.91 -5.43 7.52
C ASP A 313 -12.86 -4.45 8.07
N LEU A 314 -13.15 -3.14 8.04
CA LEU A 314 -12.28 -2.09 8.58
C LEU A 314 -12.20 -2.11 10.11
N LEU A 315 -13.26 -2.58 10.79
CA LEU A 315 -13.28 -2.71 12.25
C LEU A 315 -12.35 -3.83 12.72
N THR A 316 -12.22 -4.91 11.95
CA THR A 316 -11.54 -6.14 12.39
C THR A 316 -10.22 -6.41 11.69
N ALA A 317 -9.95 -5.79 10.55
CA ALA A 317 -8.68 -5.84 9.81
C ALA A 317 -8.14 -7.28 9.56
N SER A 318 -8.99 -8.31 9.60
CA SER A 318 -8.58 -9.72 9.55
C SER A 318 -8.99 -10.44 8.27
N THR A 319 -10.02 -9.95 7.56
CA THR A 319 -10.61 -10.65 6.42
C THR A 319 -9.75 -10.54 5.16
N ASN A 320 -10.01 -11.43 4.19
CA ASN A 320 -9.28 -11.44 2.92
C ASN A 320 -9.66 -10.23 2.04
N SER A 321 -10.91 -9.76 2.12
CA SER A 321 -11.38 -8.53 1.45
C SER A 321 -10.60 -7.30 1.92
N TYR A 322 -10.35 -7.19 3.24
CA TYR A 322 -9.51 -6.16 3.84
C TYR A 322 -8.08 -6.23 3.33
N LYS A 323 -7.42 -7.38 3.50
CA LYS A 323 -6.02 -7.59 3.08
C LYS A 323 -5.80 -7.28 1.60
N SER A 324 -6.72 -7.70 0.72
CA SER A 324 -6.65 -7.39 -0.72
C SER A 324 -6.85 -5.89 -1.02
N ALA A 325 -7.64 -5.16 -0.22
CA ALA A 325 -7.81 -3.72 -0.36
C ALA A 325 -6.54 -2.95 0.07
N ILE A 326 -5.96 -3.34 1.21
CA ILE A 326 -4.71 -2.77 1.74
C ILE A 326 -3.55 -2.98 0.78
N SER A 327 -3.37 -4.21 0.27
CA SER A 327 -2.25 -4.52 -0.63
C SER A 327 -2.28 -3.70 -1.93
N LYS A 328 -3.45 -3.59 -2.58
CA LYS A 328 -3.66 -2.71 -3.74
C LYS A 328 -3.46 -1.22 -3.43
N HIS A 329 -3.90 -0.78 -2.24
CA HIS A 329 -3.66 0.59 -1.82
C HIS A 329 -2.16 0.88 -1.62
N ASN A 330 -1.41 -0.09 -1.08
CA ASN A 330 0.04 0.03 -0.90
C ASN A 330 0.78 0.09 -2.25
N GLU A 331 0.36 -0.69 -3.25
CA GLU A 331 0.83 -0.56 -4.63
C GLU A 331 0.65 0.88 -5.17
N GLU A 332 -0.54 1.48 -5.05
CA GLU A 332 -0.75 2.88 -5.47
C GLU A 332 0.05 3.89 -4.63
N LEU A 333 0.14 3.65 -3.32
CA LEU A 333 0.81 4.54 -2.36
C LEU A 333 2.33 4.53 -2.57
N SER A 334 2.91 3.42 -3.04
CA SER A 334 4.33 3.34 -3.37
C SER A 334 4.75 4.38 -4.41
N GLU A 335 4.00 4.50 -5.51
CA GLU A 335 4.26 5.45 -6.59
C GLU A 335 4.15 6.89 -6.08
N LYS A 336 3.08 7.18 -5.32
CA LYS A 336 2.84 8.49 -4.69
C LYS A 336 3.99 8.88 -3.74
N ILE A 337 4.55 7.93 -2.98
CA ILE A 337 5.73 8.14 -2.11
C ILE A 337 7.01 8.39 -2.93
N LYS A 338 7.27 7.58 -3.95
CA LYS A 338 8.41 7.73 -4.87
C LYS A 338 8.41 9.12 -5.54
N ASP A 339 7.24 9.59 -5.97
CA ASP A 339 7.09 10.93 -6.55
C ASP A 339 7.22 12.05 -5.50
N LYS A 340 6.67 11.89 -4.29
CA LYS A 340 6.86 12.84 -3.17
C LYS A 340 8.34 12.99 -2.81
N ILE A 341 9.13 11.91 -2.81
CA ILE A 341 10.59 11.93 -2.60
C ILE A 341 11.29 12.66 -3.75
N LEU A 342 10.93 12.35 -5.01
CA LEU A 342 11.49 12.99 -6.20
C LEU A 342 11.29 14.51 -6.17
N GLU A 343 10.12 14.99 -5.78
CA GLU A 343 9.81 16.42 -5.75
C GLU A 343 10.34 17.14 -4.51
N LYS A 344 10.09 16.60 -3.31
CA LYS A 344 10.39 17.29 -2.05
C LYS A 344 11.85 17.18 -1.62
N LEU A 345 12.61 16.17 -2.08
CA LEU A 345 13.97 15.91 -1.61
C LEU A 345 15.05 15.84 -2.71
N ILE A 346 14.69 15.45 -3.93
CA ILE A 346 15.63 15.33 -5.06
C ILE A 346 15.66 16.62 -5.89
N LYS A 347 14.57 16.93 -6.61
CA LYS A 347 14.47 18.12 -7.50
C LYS A 347 14.66 19.45 -6.74
N SER A 348 14.22 19.51 -5.49
CA SER A 348 14.32 20.67 -4.59
C SER A 348 15.69 20.88 -3.93
N SER A 349 16.61 19.91 -4.06
CA SER A 349 17.86 19.90 -3.30
C SER A 349 18.76 21.09 -3.63
N GLY A 350 19.46 21.62 -2.62
CA GLY A 350 20.53 22.61 -2.84
C GLY A 350 21.82 22.04 -3.42
N ASN A 351 21.93 20.71 -3.57
CA ASN A 351 23.10 20.04 -4.12
C ASN A 351 22.82 19.52 -5.55
N GLU A 352 23.65 19.94 -6.51
CA GLU A 352 23.46 19.63 -7.94
C GLU A 352 23.62 18.14 -8.28
N VAL A 353 24.44 17.38 -7.55
CA VAL A 353 24.54 15.92 -7.75
C VAL A 353 23.23 15.25 -7.31
N VAL A 354 22.65 15.70 -6.20
CA VAL A 354 21.37 15.19 -5.71
C VAL A 354 20.24 15.50 -6.69
N LYS A 355 20.14 16.72 -7.23
CA LYS A 355 19.10 17.07 -8.24
C LYS A 355 19.08 16.16 -9.46
N ASN A 356 20.25 15.62 -9.83
CA ASN A 356 20.41 14.77 -11.01
C ASN A 356 20.16 13.28 -10.75
N PHE A 357 19.86 12.85 -9.52
CA PHE A 357 19.40 11.48 -9.27
C PHE A 357 18.05 11.23 -9.93
N LYS A 358 17.97 10.17 -10.73
CA LYS A 358 16.69 9.53 -11.07
C LYS A 358 16.37 8.50 -10.01
N ILE A 359 15.13 8.52 -9.52
CA ILE A 359 14.59 7.51 -8.61
C ILE A 359 13.64 6.59 -9.36
N SER A 360 13.79 5.28 -9.18
CA SER A 360 12.92 4.26 -9.79
C SER A 360 12.85 3.03 -8.90
N TYR A 361 11.97 2.08 -9.23
CA TYR A 361 12.09 0.73 -8.72
C TYR A 361 13.15 -0.06 -9.51
N LYS A 362 13.66 -1.13 -8.89
CA LYS A 362 14.52 -2.14 -9.51
C LYS A 362 13.70 -3.16 -10.32
N ASP A 363 12.50 -3.48 -9.83
CA ASP A 363 11.48 -4.29 -10.48
C ASP A 363 10.12 -3.61 -10.20
N ASP A 364 9.26 -3.51 -11.21
CA ASP A 364 7.95 -2.87 -11.11
C ASP A 364 6.87 -3.79 -10.52
N GLN A 365 7.19 -5.06 -10.24
CA GLN A 365 6.29 -6.03 -9.60
C GLN A 365 6.63 -6.28 -8.12
N GLU A 366 7.89 -6.07 -7.70
CA GLU A 366 8.36 -6.28 -6.31
C GLU A 366 8.56 -4.95 -5.56
N ARG A 367 7.54 -4.07 -5.59
CA ARG A 367 7.58 -2.75 -4.92
C ARG A 367 7.23 -2.80 -3.43
N ILE A 368 6.37 -3.73 -3.03
CA ILE A 368 5.83 -3.87 -1.67
C ILE A 368 6.50 -5.06 -0.98
N GLY A 369 6.86 -4.88 0.29
CA GLY A 369 7.56 -5.84 1.11
C GLY A 369 6.69 -6.51 2.16
N SER A 370 7.07 -6.41 3.44
CA SER A 370 6.20 -6.88 4.52
C SER A 370 5.02 -5.92 4.68
N GLU A 371 3.82 -6.46 4.90
CA GLU A 371 2.58 -5.72 5.18
C GLU A 371 2.06 -6.11 6.56
N LYS A 372 1.65 -5.14 7.37
CA LYS A 372 1.23 -5.39 8.76
C LYS A 372 0.33 -4.31 9.34
N THR A 373 -0.85 -4.72 9.79
CA THR A 373 -1.68 -4.03 10.77
C THR A 373 -0.92 -3.91 12.09
N LYS A 374 -0.47 -2.70 12.44
CA LYS A 374 0.18 -2.42 13.73
C LYS A 374 -0.82 -2.35 14.88
N LEU A 375 -1.97 -1.72 14.62
CA LEU A 375 -3.07 -1.58 15.54
C LEU A 375 -4.39 -1.70 14.77
N LYS A 376 -5.42 -2.25 15.42
CA LYS A 376 -6.80 -2.26 14.96
C LYS A 376 -7.73 -2.03 16.14
N ILE A 377 -8.92 -1.51 15.89
CA ILE A 377 -9.95 -1.40 16.92
C ILE A 377 -10.39 -2.81 17.35
N GLY A 378 -10.88 -3.67 16.44
CA GLY A 378 -11.24 -5.06 16.72
C GLY A 378 -12.53 -5.22 17.52
N SER A 379 -12.65 -6.31 18.27
CA SER A 379 -13.91 -6.73 18.91
C SER A 379 -14.45 -5.77 19.97
N LEU A 380 -15.76 -5.56 20.00
CA LEU A 380 -16.42 -5.07 21.22
C LEU A 380 -16.49 -6.22 22.24
N GLU A 381 -16.23 -5.91 23.52
CA GLU A 381 -16.35 -6.86 24.63
C GLU A 381 -17.56 -6.45 25.48
N GLN A 382 -18.58 -7.31 25.61
CA GLN A 382 -19.70 -7.10 26.53
C GLN A 382 -19.73 -8.23 27.55
N VAL A 383 -19.65 -7.88 28.84
CA VAL A 383 -19.66 -8.83 29.96
C VAL A 383 -20.88 -8.57 30.85
N THR A 384 -21.78 -9.55 30.91
CA THR A 384 -22.93 -9.54 31.81
C THR A 384 -22.61 -10.35 33.06
N GLU A 385 -22.61 -9.74 34.24
CA GLU A 385 -22.40 -10.41 35.54
C GLU A 385 -23.66 -10.33 36.41
N ASP A 386 -24.01 -11.41 37.13
CA ASP A 386 -25.10 -11.42 38.11
C ASP A 386 -24.68 -10.77 39.45
N GLN A 387 -24.61 -9.42 39.46
CA GLN A 387 -24.15 -8.65 40.62
C GLN A 387 -24.95 -8.95 41.91
N ASN A 388 -24.27 -9.54 42.89
CA ASN A 388 -24.80 -9.98 44.20
C ASN A 388 -25.55 -8.89 45.03
N GLY A 389 -25.43 -7.60 44.70
CA GLY A 389 -26.05 -6.51 45.45
C GLY A 389 -27.57 -6.37 45.26
N ASN A 390 -28.09 -6.72 44.08
CA ASN A 390 -29.51 -6.57 43.74
C ASN A 390 -30.25 -7.90 43.87
N GLY A 391 -30.82 -8.14 45.06
CA GLY A 391 -31.30 -9.42 45.57
C GLY A 391 -31.83 -10.43 44.54
N LEU A 392 -31.05 -11.51 44.35
CA LEU A 392 -31.29 -12.72 43.54
C LEU A 392 -32.19 -12.54 42.32
N PHE A 393 -33.51 -12.51 42.50
CA PHE A 393 -34.53 -12.45 41.43
C PHE A 393 -34.28 -11.32 40.41
N ASN A 394 -33.74 -10.17 40.82
CA ASN A 394 -33.45 -9.08 39.89
C ASN A 394 -32.27 -9.40 38.98
N ALA A 395 -31.16 -9.91 39.55
CA ALA A 395 -30.03 -10.40 38.75
C ALA A 395 -30.46 -11.55 37.82
N ILE A 396 -31.41 -12.39 38.25
CA ILE A 396 -32.01 -13.43 37.41
C ILE A 396 -32.76 -12.86 36.20
N ALA A 397 -33.58 -11.83 36.40
CA ALA A 397 -34.31 -11.19 35.31
C ALA A 397 -33.34 -10.55 34.28
N THR A 398 -32.27 -9.91 34.73
CA THR A 398 -31.26 -9.32 33.85
C THR A 398 -30.53 -10.39 33.01
N ALA A 399 -30.08 -11.49 33.61
CA ALA A 399 -29.38 -12.56 32.89
C ALA A 399 -30.24 -13.15 31.75
N TYR A 400 -31.54 -13.36 31.98
CA TYR A 400 -32.44 -13.84 30.92
C TYR A 400 -32.78 -12.79 29.87
N LYS A 401 -32.85 -11.50 30.22
CA LYS A 401 -33.00 -10.42 29.22
C LYS A 401 -31.82 -10.37 28.25
N GLN A 402 -30.60 -10.69 28.70
CA GLN A 402 -29.43 -10.80 27.83
C GLN A 402 -29.38 -12.10 27.03
N LEU A 403 -29.64 -13.27 27.66
CA LEU A 403 -29.74 -14.54 26.93
C LEU A 403 -30.78 -14.46 25.81
N HIS A 404 -31.91 -13.81 26.03
CA HIS A 404 -32.94 -13.61 25.01
C HIS A 404 -32.53 -12.61 23.91
N LEU A 405 -31.67 -11.63 24.21
CA LEU A 405 -31.16 -10.69 23.20
C LEU A 405 -30.18 -11.38 22.22
N TYR A 406 -29.27 -12.20 22.73
CA TYR A 406 -28.20 -12.82 21.93
C TYR A 406 -28.53 -14.24 21.42
N PHE A 407 -29.42 -14.97 22.09
CA PHE A 407 -29.82 -16.36 21.76
C PHE A 407 -31.35 -16.58 21.68
N GLY A 408 -32.13 -15.49 21.72
CA GLY A 408 -33.58 -15.50 21.47
C GLY A 408 -33.90 -15.17 20.02
N GLU A 409 -34.83 -14.22 19.80
CA GLU A 409 -35.32 -13.82 18.48
C GLU A 409 -34.91 -12.36 18.22
N VAL A 410 -34.12 -12.09 17.17
CA VAL A 410 -33.76 -10.70 16.83
C VAL A 410 -34.99 -9.95 16.34
N LYS A 411 -35.57 -9.12 17.21
CA LYS A 411 -36.52 -8.09 16.79
C LYS A 411 -35.86 -7.21 15.74
N THR A 412 -36.52 -7.01 14.61
CA THR A 412 -36.02 -6.18 13.49
C THR A 412 -37.12 -5.26 12.96
N ASP A 413 -38.12 -4.98 13.80
CA ASP A 413 -39.31 -4.19 13.51
C ASP A 413 -39.37 -2.88 14.31
N GLU A 414 -38.59 -2.74 15.38
CA GLU A 414 -38.47 -1.51 16.19
C GLU A 414 -37.77 -0.41 15.38
N LYS A 415 -38.23 0.84 15.50
CA LYS A 415 -37.61 2.00 14.83
C LYS A 415 -36.37 2.45 15.62
N ILE A 416 -35.21 2.45 14.98
CA ILE A 416 -33.95 2.95 15.55
C ILE A 416 -33.39 4.11 14.71
N ASP A 417 -32.81 5.09 15.38
CA ASP A 417 -32.22 6.28 14.76
C ASP A 417 -30.69 6.24 14.94
N LEU A 418 -29.98 5.78 13.90
CA LEU A 418 -28.52 5.85 13.78
C LEU A 418 -28.17 6.90 12.70
N LEU A 419 -27.11 6.70 11.88
CA LEU A 419 -26.79 7.56 10.72
C LEU A 419 -28.02 7.85 9.85
N GLU A 420 -28.86 6.82 9.71
CA GLU A 420 -30.18 6.87 9.10
C GLU A 420 -31.20 6.28 10.08
N THR A 421 -32.43 6.79 10.02
CA THR A 421 -33.59 6.14 10.62
C THR A 421 -33.89 4.83 9.90
N LYS A 422 -33.84 3.70 10.60
CA LYS A 422 -34.11 2.37 10.06
C LYS A 422 -34.91 1.50 11.03
N LYS A 423 -35.26 0.29 10.60
CA LYS A 423 -35.73 -0.76 11.51
C LYS A 423 -34.56 -1.56 12.07
N GLY A 424 -34.72 -2.11 13.27
CA GLY A 424 -33.72 -2.92 13.95
C GLY A 424 -34.18 -3.32 15.36
N ASN A 425 -33.24 -3.41 16.28
CA ASN A 425 -33.42 -3.80 17.67
C ASN A 425 -32.96 -2.67 18.60
N GLY A 426 -33.89 -2.00 19.29
CA GLY A 426 -33.57 -0.88 20.17
C GLY A 426 -32.75 -1.31 21.38
N GLN A 427 -33.07 -2.47 21.96
CA GLN A 427 -32.33 -3.03 23.10
C GLN A 427 -30.87 -3.38 22.73
N LEU A 428 -30.62 -3.83 21.48
CA LEU A 428 -29.26 -4.07 20.99
C LEU A 428 -28.47 -2.76 20.79
N VAL A 429 -29.12 -1.66 20.43
CA VAL A 429 -28.46 -0.34 20.41
C VAL A 429 -28.01 0.03 21.82
N GLU A 430 -28.90 -0.03 22.80
CA GLU A 430 -28.62 0.33 24.20
C GLU A 430 -27.48 -0.50 24.80
N GLU A 431 -27.51 -1.82 24.61
CA GLU A 431 -26.49 -2.76 25.11
C GLU A 431 -25.10 -2.59 24.48
N LEU A 432 -25.00 -2.06 23.25
CA LEU A 432 -23.72 -1.87 22.57
C LEU A 432 -23.06 -0.52 22.86
N LEU A 433 -23.77 0.45 23.46
CA LEU A 433 -23.22 1.78 23.76
C LEU A 433 -22.04 1.71 24.73
N ASP A 434 -22.18 1.02 25.86
CA ASP A 434 -21.14 0.96 26.89
C ASP A 434 -19.90 0.17 26.45
N PRO A 435 -20.03 -1.02 25.81
CA PRO A 435 -18.92 -1.69 25.12
C PRO A 435 -18.21 -0.80 24.09
N TRP A 436 -18.95 -0.08 23.24
CA TRP A 436 -18.37 0.80 22.23
C TRP A 436 -17.63 1.99 22.86
N ILE A 437 -18.20 2.66 23.86
CA ILE A 437 -17.56 3.79 24.53
C ILE A 437 -16.28 3.34 25.24
N ALA A 438 -16.34 2.23 25.98
CA ALA A 438 -15.15 1.64 26.61
C ALA A 438 -14.10 1.24 25.56
N LYS A 439 -14.53 0.74 24.39
CA LYS A 439 -13.64 0.40 23.28
C LYS A 439 -12.94 1.63 22.72
N MET A 440 -13.67 2.72 22.42
CA MET A 440 -13.09 3.94 21.85
C MET A 440 -12.10 4.62 22.80
N GLN A 441 -12.39 4.66 24.11
CA GLN A 441 -11.42 5.21 25.09
C GLN A 441 -10.14 4.37 25.17
N ASN A 442 -10.25 3.04 25.25
CA ASN A 442 -9.08 2.16 25.26
C ASN A 442 -8.28 2.22 23.96
N TYR A 443 -8.97 2.32 22.82
CA TYR A 443 -8.35 2.41 21.50
C TYR A 443 -7.58 3.73 21.31
N LYS A 444 -8.12 4.85 21.78
CA LYS A 444 -7.46 6.18 21.76
C LYS A 444 -6.05 6.14 22.39
N ASP A 445 -5.90 5.53 23.56
CA ASP A 445 -4.60 5.43 24.23
C ASP A 445 -3.65 4.44 23.52
N GLN A 446 -4.17 3.31 23.00
CA GLN A 446 -3.38 2.40 22.16
C GLN A 446 -2.91 3.07 20.86
N PHE A 447 -3.75 3.90 20.24
CA PHE A 447 -3.45 4.67 19.03
C PHE A 447 -2.37 5.72 19.32
N LYS A 448 -2.47 6.42 20.46
CA LYS A 448 -1.43 7.32 20.95
C LYS A 448 -0.08 6.62 21.09
N GLN A 449 -0.04 5.47 21.76
CA GLN A 449 1.21 4.75 21.96
C GLN A 449 1.78 4.21 20.64
N THR A 450 0.92 3.69 19.75
CA THR A 450 1.32 3.15 18.44
C THR A 450 1.96 4.23 17.56
N LEU A 451 1.45 5.46 17.60
CA LEU A 451 2.05 6.61 16.92
C LEU A 451 3.36 7.04 17.60
N LEU A 452 3.40 7.15 18.93
CA LEU A 452 4.63 7.50 19.66
C LEU A 452 5.75 6.50 19.39
N ASP A 453 5.48 5.20 19.49
CA ASP A 453 6.45 4.14 19.20
C ASP A 453 6.94 4.26 17.75
N THR A 454 6.01 4.29 16.79
CA THR A 454 6.33 4.37 15.35
C THR A 454 7.14 5.60 14.98
N TYR A 455 6.79 6.78 15.49
CA TYR A 455 7.42 8.04 15.08
C TYR A 455 8.58 8.49 15.98
N SER A 456 8.83 7.82 17.10
CA SER A 456 10.05 7.99 17.91
C SER A 456 11.32 7.57 17.17
N GLU A 457 11.24 6.61 16.23
CA GLU A 457 12.37 6.18 15.41
C GLU A 457 12.88 7.26 14.44
N PHE A 458 12.08 8.30 14.21
CA PHE A 458 12.32 9.35 13.22
C PHE A 458 12.73 10.70 13.85
N ASN A 459 12.58 10.86 15.17
CA ASN A 459 12.77 12.14 15.88
C ASN A 459 13.89 12.07 16.92
N GLU A 460 14.55 13.21 17.18
CA GLU A 460 15.70 13.28 18.10
C GLU A 460 15.33 13.13 19.60
N SER A 461 14.05 13.31 19.95
CA SER A 461 13.51 13.17 21.32
C SER A 461 12.03 12.83 21.26
N THR A 462 11.64 11.79 22.01
CA THR A 462 10.24 11.39 22.19
C THR A 462 9.43 12.44 22.96
N ASP A 463 10.06 13.16 23.88
CA ASP A 463 9.40 14.16 24.73
C ASP A 463 8.84 15.33 23.91
N LYS A 464 9.62 15.81 22.93
CA LYS A 464 9.20 16.84 21.96
C LYS A 464 8.04 16.36 21.09
N LEU A 465 8.09 15.10 20.64
CA LEU A 465 7.05 14.48 19.84
C LEU A 465 5.75 14.31 20.64
N GLU A 466 5.85 13.94 21.93
CA GLU A 466 4.70 13.92 22.85
C GLU A 466 4.07 15.30 23.04
N GLU A 467 4.88 16.35 23.22
CA GLU A 467 4.39 17.73 23.35
C GLU A 467 3.69 18.21 22.07
N GLN A 468 4.27 17.92 20.90
CA GLN A 468 3.64 18.19 19.61
C GLN A 468 2.31 17.44 19.44
N PHE A 469 2.24 16.15 19.74
CA PHE A 469 0.99 15.38 19.63
C PHE A 469 -0.10 15.90 20.59
N LYS A 470 0.23 16.23 21.84
CA LYS A 470 -0.72 16.79 22.83
C LYS A 470 -1.36 18.09 22.33
N ASN A 471 -0.56 18.94 21.69
CA ASN A 471 -0.99 20.24 21.19
C ASN A 471 -1.62 20.17 19.79
N SER A 472 -1.34 19.12 19.00
CA SER A 472 -1.93 18.92 17.67
C SER A 472 -3.40 18.48 17.76
N ASP A 473 -4.26 19.08 16.94
CA ASP A 473 -5.58 18.50 16.67
C ASP A 473 -5.50 17.29 15.71
N ILE A 474 -4.36 17.11 15.04
CA ILE A 474 -4.04 15.97 14.18
C ILE A 474 -4.22 14.66 14.94
N PHE A 475 -3.56 14.51 16.10
CA PHE A 475 -3.73 13.32 16.93
C PHE A 475 -5.19 13.15 17.38
N LYS A 476 -5.80 14.23 17.89
CA LYS A 476 -7.17 14.25 18.43
C LYS A 476 -8.23 13.88 17.40
N ASN A 477 -7.98 14.17 16.12
CA ASN A 477 -8.95 13.96 15.05
C ASN A 477 -8.72 12.64 14.31
N MET A 478 -7.47 12.20 14.15
CA MET A 478 -7.16 10.93 13.47
C MET A 478 -7.59 9.71 14.29
N TYR A 479 -7.46 9.72 15.63
CA TYR A 479 -7.89 8.56 16.44
C TYR A 479 -9.41 8.30 16.38
N LYS A 480 -10.21 9.36 16.11
CA LYS A 480 -11.69 9.28 16.05
C LYS A 480 -12.18 8.58 14.79
N ALA A 481 -11.52 8.83 13.66
CA ALA A 481 -11.90 8.30 12.36
C ALA A 481 -11.19 6.98 12.01
N ALA A 482 -9.98 6.77 12.53
CA ALA A 482 -9.16 5.60 12.22
C ALA A 482 -9.66 4.32 12.92
N THR A 483 -9.92 3.26 12.16
CA THR A 483 -10.23 1.92 12.71
C THR A 483 -9.00 1.01 12.77
N SER A 484 -7.95 1.32 12.03
CA SER A 484 -6.65 0.65 12.10
C SER A 484 -5.50 1.60 11.79
N PHE A 485 -4.29 1.14 12.14
CA PHE A 485 -3.04 1.75 11.75
C PHE A 485 -2.18 0.68 11.05
N GLU A 486 -1.94 0.90 9.77
CA GLU A 486 -1.27 -0.02 8.85
C GLU A 486 0.19 0.37 8.64
N SER A 487 0.99 -0.62 8.22
CA SER A 487 2.38 -0.40 7.85
C SER A 487 2.80 -1.33 6.72
N PHE A 488 3.66 -0.84 5.84
CA PHE A 488 4.26 -1.63 4.76
C PHE A 488 5.71 -1.22 4.52
N ASP A 489 6.55 -2.18 4.13
CA ASP A 489 7.87 -1.88 3.60
C ASP A 489 7.78 -1.53 2.12
N LEU A 490 8.36 -0.40 1.74
CA LEU A 490 8.71 -0.15 0.35
C LEU A 490 10.06 -0.82 0.03
N GLN A 491 10.10 -1.60 -1.04
CA GLN A 491 11.29 -2.33 -1.50
C GLN A 491 11.73 -1.89 -2.89
N GLY A 492 12.92 -2.35 -3.32
CA GLY A 492 13.44 -2.16 -4.68
C GLY A 492 13.77 -0.71 -5.08
N LEU A 493 13.53 0.29 -4.23
CA LEU A 493 13.71 1.71 -4.55
C LEU A 493 15.19 2.06 -4.74
N ARG A 494 15.52 2.67 -5.87
CA ARG A 494 16.87 2.85 -6.39
C ARG A 494 17.13 4.28 -6.84
N LEU A 495 18.30 4.81 -6.51
CA LEU A 495 18.84 6.03 -7.09
C LEU A 495 19.84 5.69 -8.21
N THR A 496 19.79 6.44 -9.31
CA THR A 496 20.76 6.35 -10.41
C THR A 496 21.21 7.72 -10.89
N LEU A 497 22.47 7.83 -11.33
CA LEU A 497 22.99 8.96 -12.12
C LEU A 497 23.35 8.45 -13.52
N ALA A 498 23.20 9.29 -14.56
CA ALA A 498 23.56 8.86 -15.92
C ALA A 498 25.07 8.60 -16.09
N SER A 499 25.91 9.15 -15.20
CA SER A 499 27.33 8.84 -15.03
C SER A 499 27.62 7.38 -14.63
N GLY A 500 26.60 6.58 -14.32
CA GLY A 500 26.71 5.15 -14.01
C GLY A 500 26.66 4.80 -12.52
N TYR A 501 26.49 5.78 -11.63
CA TYR A 501 26.25 5.50 -10.21
C TYR A 501 24.87 4.85 -10.02
N VAL A 502 24.82 3.79 -9.20
CA VAL A 502 23.59 3.11 -8.77
C VAL A 502 23.68 2.83 -7.27
N HIS A 503 22.58 3.06 -6.55
CA HIS A 503 22.43 2.75 -5.13
C HIS A 503 21.00 2.31 -4.82
N ASP A 504 20.85 1.13 -4.23
CA ASP A 504 19.56 0.62 -3.74
C ASP A 504 19.36 1.15 -2.31
N LEU A 505 18.24 1.83 -2.05
CA LEU A 505 17.98 2.54 -0.78
C LEU A 505 17.63 1.59 0.39
N GLY A 506 17.54 0.29 0.12
CA GLY A 506 17.06 -0.73 1.06
C GLY A 506 15.55 -0.68 1.26
N ASN A 507 15.07 -1.38 2.29
CA ASN A 507 13.67 -1.34 2.69
C ASN A 507 13.38 -0.07 3.50
N ILE A 508 12.28 0.61 3.19
CA ILE A 508 11.83 1.79 3.93
C ILE A 508 10.39 1.55 4.40
N SER A 509 10.20 1.40 5.72
CA SER A 509 8.90 1.12 6.31
C SER A 509 8.04 2.39 6.43
N PHE A 510 6.88 2.39 5.77
CA PHE A 510 5.88 3.45 5.77
C PHE A 510 4.64 3.04 6.58
N ASN A 511 3.87 4.03 7.05
CA ASN A 511 2.80 3.81 8.02
C ASN A 511 1.68 4.83 7.83
N TYR A 512 0.41 4.41 7.91
CA TYR A 512 -0.77 5.26 7.69
C TYR A 512 -1.98 4.76 8.50
N ALA A 513 -2.99 5.60 8.66
CA ALA A 513 -4.27 5.24 9.28
C ALA A 513 -5.31 4.84 8.22
N VAL A 514 -6.14 3.83 8.51
CA VAL A 514 -7.34 3.54 7.72
C VAL A 514 -8.52 4.16 8.45
N GLU A 515 -9.22 5.09 7.81
CA GLU A 515 -10.39 5.78 8.33
C GLU A 515 -11.68 5.18 7.76
N LEU A 516 -12.69 5.01 8.60
CA LEU A 516 -13.98 4.46 8.15
C LEU A 516 -14.85 5.55 7.49
N ASP A 517 -14.85 6.74 8.08
CA ASP A 517 -15.48 7.95 7.56
C ASP A 517 -14.69 9.17 8.09
N PRO A 518 -14.06 9.99 7.23
CA PRO A 518 -13.32 11.18 7.68
C PRO A 518 -14.15 12.19 8.49
N ASN A 519 -15.49 12.14 8.43
CA ASN A 519 -16.36 13.00 9.21
C ASN A 519 -16.39 12.66 10.72
N GLU A 520 -16.00 11.44 11.12
CA GLU A 520 -15.87 11.03 12.53
C GLU A 520 -14.92 11.96 13.32
N SER A 521 -13.93 12.57 12.63
CA SER A 521 -13.02 13.58 13.19
C SER A 521 -13.74 14.77 13.87
N LYS A 522 -14.95 15.10 13.38
CA LYS A 522 -15.77 16.23 13.84
C LYS A 522 -16.58 15.91 15.11
N LEU A 523 -16.67 14.64 15.49
CA LEU A 523 -17.47 14.21 16.63
C LEU A 523 -16.73 14.38 17.96
N ASP A 524 -17.47 14.53 19.04
CA ASP A 524 -16.90 14.51 20.40
C ASP A 524 -16.88 13.07 20.93
N PHE A 525 -15.68 12.51 20.98
CA PHE A 525 -15.36 11.20 21.57
C PHE A 525 -14.74 11.33 22.97
N ASP A 526 -14.53 12.55 23.49
CA ASP A 526 -14.02 12.80 24.84
C ASP A 526 -15.17 12.93 25.85
N ASN A 527 -16.31 13.46 25.41
CA ASN A 527 -17.54 13.56 26.19
C ASN A 527 -18.34 12.25 26.20
N THR A 528 -18.03 11.36 27.15
CA THR A 528 -18.71 10.05 27.32
C THR A 528 -20.22 10.14 27.56
N LYS A 529 -20.74 11.29 28.03
CA LYS A 529 -22.19 11.51 28.16
C LYS A 529 -22.83 11.76 26.79
N GLU A 530 -22.26 12.67 25.99
CA GLU A 530 -22.78 12.95 24.65
C GLU A 530 -22.63 11.75 23.71
N LEU A 531 -21.60 10.91 23.90
CA LEU A 531 -21.49 9.60 23.24
C LEU A 531 -22.75 8.73 23.44
N LYS A 532 -23.26 8.62 24.67
CA LYS A 532 -24.48 7.85 24.97
C LYS A 532 -25.78 8.50 24.51
N GLU A 533 -25.87 9.83 24.56
CA GLU A 533 -27.13 10.54 24.30
C GLU A 533 -27.34 10.91 22.82
N LYS A 534 -26.26 11.14 22.07
CA LYS A 534 -26.30 11.79 20.75
C LYS A 534 -25.27 11.27 19.75
N THR A 535 -23.97 11.20 20.10
CA THR A 535 -22.90 10.98 19.11
C THR A 535 -22.98 9.62 18.44
N TYR A 536 -23.45 8.58 19.12
CA TYR A 536 -23.65 7.25 18.51
C TYR A 536 -24.56 7.27 17.27
N LYS A 537 -25.47 8.26 17.17
CA LYS A 537 -26.36 8.45 16.02
C LYS A 537 -25.64 9.04 14.80
N GLN A 538 -24.45 9.61 15.01
CA GLN A 538 -23.65 10.28 13.99
C GLN A 538 -22.35 9.51 13.69
N SER A 539 -22.01 8.49 14.48
CA SER A 539 -20.82 7.66 14.26
C SER A 539 -21.09 6.52 13.27
N SER A 540 -20.31 6.56 12.19
CA SER A 540 -20.24 5.52 11.17
C SER A 540 -19.57 4.24 11.73
N ILE A 541 -18.62 4.36 12.66
CA ILE A 541 -18.03 3.25 13.44
C ILE A 541 -19.10 2.55 14.28
N PHE A 542 -19.92 3.28 15.04
CA PHE A 542 -20.98 2.64 15.85
C PHE A 542 -22.03 1.94 14.98
N ASN A 543 -22.50 2.59 13.92
CA ASN A 543 -23.44 1.98 12.98
C ASN A 543 -22.86 0.74 12.29
N ALA A 544 -21.54 0.71 12.03
CA ALA A 544 -20.85 -0.43 11.48
C ALA A 544 -20.80 -1.61 12.48
N TYR A 545 -20.48 -1.37 13.76
CA TYR A 545 -20.58 -2.40 14.80
C TYR A 545 -22.01 -2.93 14.94
N TYR A 546 -23.00 -2.04 15.10
CA TYR A 546 -24.41 -2.42 15.22
C TYR A 546 -24.85 -3.32 14.05
N LYS A 547 -24.61 -2.90 12.81
CA LYS A 547 -25.03 -3.63 11.60
C LYS A 547 -24.32 -4.99 11.49
N GLY A 548 -23.04 -5.06 11.85
CA GLY A 548 -22.28 -6.30 11.83
C GLY A 548 -22.76 -7.30 12.90
N ILE A 549 -23.09 -6.81 14.11
CA ILE A 549 -23.60 -7.63 15.22
C ILE A 549 -25.05 -8.08 15.00
N GLU A 550 -25.90 -7.20 14.48
CA GLU A 550 -27.26 -7.55 14.01
C GLU A 550 -27.21 -8.64 12.93
N THR A 551 -26.27 -8.54 11.98
CA THR A 551 -26.05 -9.57 10.95
C THR A 551 -25.51 -10.87 11.54
N LEU A 552 -24.50 -10.81 12.40
CA LEU A 552 -23.94 -11.94 13.15
C LEU A 552 -25.05 -12.74 13.84
N LEU A 553 -25.88 -12.08 14.66
CA LEU A 553 -26.96 -12.71 15.41
C LEU A 553 -28.02 -13.29 14.45
N THR A 554 -28.41 -12.55 13.41
CA THR A 554 -29.38 -13.02 12.42
C THR A 554 -28.92 -14.29 11.69
N GLN A 555 -27.66 -14.35 11.25
CA GLN A 555 -27.13 -15.54 10.56
C GLN A 555 -26.88 -16.69 11.54
N PHE A 556 -26.40 -16.39 12.77
CA PHE A 556 -26.27 -17.37 13.84
C PHE A 556 -27.62 -18.04 14.16
N HIS A 557 -28.68 -17.26 14.36
CA HIS A 557 -30.03 -17.79 14.65
C HIS A 557 -30.57 -18.62 13.50
N LYS A 558 -30.42 -18.18 12.24
CA LYS A 558 -30.77 -18.97 11.05
C LYS A 558 -30.01 -20.28 10.95
N PHE A 559 -28.71 -20.26 11.21
CA PHE A 559 -27.85 -21.43 11.03
C PHE A 559 -28.04 -22.50 12.13
N TYR A 560 -28.26 -22.09 13.39
CA TYR A 560 -28.57 -23.04 14.47
C TYR A 560 -30.05 -23.44 14.50
N GLY A 561 -30.95 -22.64 13.91
CA GLY A 561 -32.38 -22.89 13.90
C GLY A 561 -33.10 -22.35 15.14
N ILE A 562 -32.73 -21.15 15.57
CA ILE A 562 -33.34 -20.39 16.67
C ILE A 562 -34.38 -19.46 16.05
N LYS A 563 -35.67 -19.60 16.42
CA LYS A 563 -36.76 -18.90 15.69
C LYS A 563 -37.84 -18.21 16.51
N LYS A 564 -38.09 -18.56 17.77
CA LYS A 564 -39.07 -17.85 18.64
C LYS A 564 -38.76 -17.95 20.12
N GLY A 565 -39.06 -16.88 20.87
CA GLY A 565 -39.51 -16.94 22.27
C GLY A 565 -38.79 -17.95 23.16
N ASN A 566 -37.46 -17.89 23.21
CA ASN A 566 -36.62 -18.96 23.71
C ASN A 566 -35.60 -18.47 24.78
N PRO A 567 -35.50 -19.14 25.95
CA PRO A 567 -36.57 -19.92 26.57
C PRO A 567 -37.84 -19.07 26.76
N ASN A 568 -39.03 -19.69 26.77
CA ASN A 568 -40.29 -18.92 26.72
C ASN A 568 -40.67 -18.37 28.10
N PHE A 569 -40.02 -17.27 28.50
CA PHE A 569 -40.24 -16.63 29.80
C PHE A 569 -41.51 -15.77 29.81
N PRO A 570 -42.48 -16.02 30.72
CA PRO A 570 -43.61 -15.12 30.91
C PRO A 570 -43.14 -13.73 31.35
N LYS A 571 -43.69 -12.67 30.71
CA LYS A 571 -43.29 -11.26 30.90
C LYS A 571 -43.58 -10.65 32.28
N ASP A 572 -44.19 -11.39 33.21
CA ASP A 572 -44.58 -10.85 34.52
C ASP A 572 -43.43 -10.95 35.52
N GLU A 573 -42.76 -9.82 35.75
CA GLU A 573 -41.66 -9.66 36.70
C GLU A 573 -42.08 -9.93 38.16
N ASN A 574 -43.37 -9.95 38.48
CA ASN A 574 -43.88 -10.31 39.80
C ASN A 574 -44.00 -11.83 40.00
N ASN A 575 -43.94 -12.64 38.93
CA ASN A 575 -44.16 -14.08 39.01
C ASN A 575 -42.91 -14.82 39.51
N ARG A 576 -42.71 -14.79 40.84
CA ARG A 576 -41.60 -15.45 41.56
C ARG A 576 -41.48 -16.96 41.27
N TRP A 577 -42.54 -17.58 40.75
CA TRP A 577 -42.66 -19.02 40.54
C TRP A 577 -42.34 -19.48 39.11
N LEU A 578 -41.44 -18.79 38.41
CA LEU A 578 -40.75 -19.34 37.24
C LEU A 578 -40.21 -20.75 37.53
N PRO A 579 -40.64 -21.80 36.78
CA PRO A 579 -40.16 -23.16 36.97
C PRO A 579 -38.63 -23.28 36.91
N SER A 580 -38.07 -24.08 37.82
CA SER A 580 -36.61 -24.27 37.99
C SER A 580 -35.91 -24.86 36.75
N VAL A 581 -36.67 -25.47 35.84
CA VAL A 581 -36.18 -26.14 34.62
C VAL A 581 -36.15 -25.19 33.42
N SER A 582 -37.15 -24.31 33.27
CA SER A 582 -37.10 -23.20 32.29
C SER A 582 -35.91 -22.28 32.54
N LYS A 583 -35.46 -22.21 33.81
CA LYS A 583 -34.25 -21.51 34.25
C LYS A 583 -32.92 -22.20 33.86
N ARG A 584 -32.95 -23.50 33.55
CA ARG A 584 -31.77 -24.34 33.24
C ARG A 584 -31.39 -24.36 31.75
N ILE A 585 -32.20 -23.74 30.90
CA ILE A 585 -31.98 -23.65 29.46
C ILE A 585 -31.19 -22.37 29.13
N LEU A 586 -30.07 -22.52 28.43
CA LEU A 586 -29.34 -21.38 27.85
C LEU A 586 -30.06 -20.90 26.59
N PHE A 587 -30.35 -21.84 25.69
CA PHE A 587 -31.17 -21.63 24.50
C PHE A 587 -31.72 -22.97 23.96
N ASN A 588 -32.63 -22.90 23.00
CA ASN A 588 -33.18 -24.03 22.27
C ASN A 588 -33.04 -23.78 20.78
N MET A 589 -32.95 -24.85 19.99
CA MET A 589 -32.77 -24.76 18.55
C MET A 589 -33.33 -25.99 17.82
N THR A 590 -33.75 -25.84 16.57
CA THR A 590 -34.13 -26.99 15.71
C THR A 590 -32.91 -27.78 15.23
N GLY A 591 -31.70 -27.19 15.27
CA GLY A 591 -30.47 -27.76 14.72
C GLY A 591 -30.45 -27.88 13.19
N ARG A 592 -31.49 -27.37 12.50
CA ARG A 592 -31.68 -27.44 11.04
C ARG A 592 -31.47 -26.06 10.41
N PRO A 593 -30.26 -25.73 9.92
CA PRO A 593 -30.05 -24.57 9.07
C PRO A 593 -30.85 -24.66 7.75
N GLU A 594 -31.30 -23.51 7.24
CA GLU A 594 -32.07 -23.43 6.00
C GLU A 594 -31.20 -23.67 4.76
N ASN A 595 -31.58 -24.64 3.92
CA ASN A 595 -30.95 -24.95 2.63
C ASN A 595 -29.46 -25.35 2.69
N VAL A 596 -28.99 -25.92 3.82
CA VAL A 596 -27.59 -26.37 3.98
C VAL A 596 -27.47 -27.86 3.74
N LYS A 597 -26.61 -28.23 2.80
CA LYS A 597 -26.32 -29.62 2.41
C LYS A 597 -24.96 -30.08 2.94
N THR A 598 -24.85 -31.38 3.17
CA THR A 598 -23.54 -32.04 3.32
C THR A 598 -22.92 -32.28 1.94
N LYS A 599 -21.65 -32.73 1.90
CA LYS A 599 -20.98 -33.18 0.67
C LYS A 599 -21.70 -34.32 -0.08
N ASN A 600 -22.62 -35.01 0.60
CA ASN A 600 -23.38 -36.15 0.05
C ASN A 600 -24.79 -35.73 -0.43
N ASP A 601 -25.09 -34.43 -0.47
CA ASP A 601 -26.44 -33.86 -0.73
C ASP A 601 -27.52 -34.25 0.31
N GLU A 602 -27.11 -34.79 1.46
CA GLU A 602 -27.98 -34.98 2.62
C GLU A 602 -28.20 -33.63 3.34
N ASP A 603 -29.39 -33.42 3.91
CA ASP A 603 -29.69 -32.20 4.69
C ASP A 603 -28.86 -32.17 5.98
N PHE A 604 -28.13 -31.08 6.21
CA PHE A 604 -27.28 -30.94 7.38
C PHE A 604 -28.10 -30.65 8.65
N ASN A 605 -27.82 -31.39 9.73
CA ASN A 605 -28.49 -31.22 11.02
C ASN A 605 -27.49 -31.37 12.18
N ILE A 606 -27.36 -30.33 12.98
CA ILE A 606 -26.43 -30.24 14.11
C ILE A 606 -26.70 -31.33 15.16
N TRP A 607 -27.98 -31.65 15.42
CA TRP A 607 -28.35 -32.73 16.35
C TRP A 607 -27.90 -34.10 15.83
N SER A 608 -28.02 -34.33 14.52
CA SER A 608 -27.53 -35.56 13.87
C SER A 608 -26.01 -35.70 13.99
N GLU A 609 -25.26 -34.61 13.87
CA GLU A 609 -23.81 -34.62 14.07
C GLU A 609 -23.44 -34.89 15.53
N TRP A 610 -23.96 -34.11 16.49
CA TRP A 610 -23.66 -34.31 17.92
C TRP A 610 -24.02 -35.72 18.41
N LYS A 611 -25.12 -36.31 17.92
CA LYS A 611 -25.53 -37.69 18.26
C LYS A 611 -24.46 -38.74 17.92
N LYS A 612 -23.68 -38.56 16.85
CA LYS A 612 -22.58 -39.48 16.45
C LYS A 612 -21.50 -39.59 17.53
N TYR A 613 -21.28 -38.51 18.29
CA TYR A 613 -20.22 -38.40 19.30
C TYR A 613 -20.72 -38.65 20.72
N LEU A 614 -21.96 -38.25 21.04
CA LEU A 614 -22.50 -38.31 22.40
C LEU A 614 -23.12 -39.67 22.77
N ASN A 615 -23.76 -40.37 21.82
CA ASN A 615 -24.56 -41.57 22.09
C ASN A 615 -24.05 -42.84 21.37
N GLY A 616 -22.75 -42.89 21.04
CA GLY A 616 -22.13 -44.00 20.30
C GLY A 616 -22.07 -45.33 21.07
N LYS A 617 -22.35 -46.46 20.39
CA LYS A 617 -22.31 -47.81 20.98
C LYS A 617 -20.90 -48.26 21.44
N THR A 618 -19.84 -47.66 20.91
CA THR A 618 -18.45 -47.98 21.26
C THR A 618 -17.81 -46.91 22.12
N LYS A 619 -17.90 -47.12 23.44
CA LYS A 619 -17.37 -46.32 24.57
C LYS A 619 -18.07 -44.97 24.82
N LYS A 620 -18.37 -44.75 26.12
CA LYS A 620 -18.65 -43.45 26.71
C LYS A 620 -17.43 -42.54 26.60
N THR A 621 -17.36 -41.69 25.58
CA THR A 621 -16.39 -40.59 25.56
C THR A 621 -17.00 -39.40 26.29
N ALA A 622 -16.84 -39.37 27.62
CA ALA A 622 -17.15 -38.18 28.40
C ALA A 622 -16.23 -37.04 27.93
N ILE A 623 -16.78 -36.07 27.21
CA ILE A 623 -16.06 -34.88 26.73
C ILE A 623 -15.73 -34.04 27.96
N THR A 624 -14.50 -34.15 28.43
CA THR A 624 -14.16 -33.85 29.83
C THR A 624 -13.45 -32.51 30.03
N THR A 625 -13.14 -31.73 28.98
CA THR A 625 -12.26 -30.54 29.11
C THR A 625 -12.56 -29.29 28.27
N ASP A 626 -13.20 -29.36 27.09
CA ASP A 626 -13.80 -28.16 26.44
C ASP A 626 -15.11 -28.56 25.74
N LEU A 627 -16.21 -27.88 26.08
CA LEU A 627 -17.51 -28.03 25.42
C LEU A 627 -17.67 -27.08 24.23
N SER A 628 -16.83 -26.04 24.17
CA SER A 628 -16.88 -25.00 23.17
C SER A 628 -16.61 -25.52 21.77
N GLU A 629 -15.72 -26.52 21.60
CA GLU A 629 -15.48 -27.16 20.30
C GLU A 629 -16.75 -27.84 19.74
N PHE A 630 -17.58 -28.41 20.63
CA PHE A 630 -18.85 -29.03 20.27
C PHE A 630 -19.91 -27.98 19.93
N TYR A 631 -20.09 -26.96 20.77
CA TYR A 631 -21.05 -25.88 20.50
C TYR A 631 -20.66 -25.01 19.30
N SER A 632 -19.37 -24.90 18.99
CA SER A 632 -18.85 -24.16 17.84
C SER A 632 -18.72 -24.99 16.56
N LEU A 633 -19.07 -26.28 16.59
CA LEU A 633 -18.96 -27.19 15.45
C LEU A 633 -17.53 -27.37 14.90
N ASP A 634 -16.50 -27.17 15.73
CA ASP A 634 -15.09 -27.31 15.33
C ASP A 634 -14.53 -28.74 15.52
N PHE A 635 -15.28 -29.61 16.20
CA PHE A 635 -14.91 -31.01 16.51
C PHE A 635 -14.71 -31.94 15.29
N ASN A 636 -15.05 -31.49 14.07
CA ASN A 636 -14.94 -32.26 12.84
C ASN A 636 -14.67 -31.31 11.66
N SER A 637 -13.71 -31.66 10.79
CA SER A 637 -13.26 -30.81 9.68
C SER A 637 -14.33 -30.51 8.61
N ASP A 638 -15.28 -31.41 8.41
CA ASP A 638 -16.34 -31.24 7.41
C ASP A 638 -17.53 -30.45 8.00
N VAL A 639 -17.83 -30.65 9.27
CA VAL A 639 -18.81 -29.83 10.02
C VAL A 639 -18.29 -28.39 10.16
N LYS A 640 -16.98 -28.22 10.42
CA LYS A 640 -16.30 -26.92 10.46
C LYS A 640 -16.35 -26.20 9.11
N LYS A 641 -16.16 -26.91 7.99
CA LYS A 641 -16.34 -26.35 6.64
C LYS A 641 -17.77 -25.88 6.38
N ILE A 642 -18.77 -26.64 6.83
CA ILE A 642 -20.18 -26.22 6.72
C ILE A 642 -20.43 -24.93 7.55
N LYS A 643 -19.83 -24.79 8.74
CA LYS A 643 -19.84 -23.52 9.49
C LYS A 643 -19.15 -22.38 8.71
N GLU A 644 -17.98 -22.63 8.15
CA GLU A 644 -17.21 -21.62 7.40
C GLU A 644 -17.99 -21.13 6.16
N GLU A 645 -18.58 -22.06 5.41
CA GLU A 645 -19.30 -21.79 4.16
C GLU A 645 -20.70 -21.17 4.37
N TYR A 646 -21.47 -21.65 5.36
CA TYR A 646 -22.88 -21.27 5.52
C TYR A 646 -23.18 -20.31 6.69
N LEU A 647 -22.26 -20.17 7.67
CA LEU A 647 -22.36 -19.16 8.73
C LEU A 647 -21.34 -18.03 8.53
N ILE A 648 -20.04 -18.34 8.59
CA ILE A 648 -18.98 -17.31 8.65
C ILE A 648 -18.94 -16.48 7.35
N SER A 649 -19.05 -17.12 6.17
CA SER A 649 -19.08 -16.38 4.89
C SER A 649 -20.27 -15.41 4.72
N LYS A 650 -21.30 -15.49 5.58
CA LYS A 650 -22.50 -14.65 5.52
C LYS A 650 -22.47 -13.48 6.49
N ILE A 651 -21.39 -13.32 7.27
CA ILE A 651 -21.24 -12.31 8.31
C ILE A 651 -20.05 -11.40 7.95
N PRO A 652 -20.29 -10.15 7.52
CA PRO A 652 -19.24 -9.19 7.18
C PRO A 652 -18.25 -8.94 8.32
N GLY A 653 -16.96 -8.84 8.00
CA GLY A 653 -15.92 -8.46 8.95
C GLY A 653 -15.51 -9.50 9.99
N ILE A 654 -15.92 -10.77 9.93
CA ILE A 654 -15.37 -11.81 10.81
C ILE A 654 -14.54 -12.84 10.04
N THR A 655 -13.54 -13.40 10.72
CA THR A 655 -12.78 -14.58 10.28
C THR A 655 -13.04 -15.79 11.17
N GLU A 656 -13.37 -15.59 12.45
CA GLU A 656 -13.65 -16.65 13.42
C GLU A 656 -15.04 -16.54 14.07
N PHE A 657 -15.64 -17.69 14.39
CA PHE A 657 -16.85 -17.81 15.21
C PHE A 657 -16.73 -18.99 16.18
N LYS A 658 -16.81 -18.71 17.49
CA LYS A 658 -16.81 -19.69 18.58
C LYS A 658 -17.96 -19.42 19.57
N LEU A 659 -18.85 -20.39 19.78
CA LEU A 659 -19.67 -20.48 20.99
C LEU A 659 -18.83 -21.11 22.10
N PHE A 660 -18.65 -20.43 23.22
CA PHE A 660 -17.83 -20.94 24.32
C PHE A 660 -18.62 -21.25 25.57
N GLN A 661 -18.16 -22.27 26.30
CA GLN A 661 -18.54 -22.54 27.68
C GLN A 661 -17.31 -22.90 28.49
N THR A 662 -17.00 -22.11 29.51
CA THR A 662 -15.98 -22.43 30.51
C THR A 662 -16.64 -22.88 31.80
N GLN A 663 -16.12 -23.96 32.38
CA GLN A 663 -16.38 -24.37 33.76
C GLN A 663 -15.09 -24.90 34.39
N TYR A 664 -14.92 -24.66 35.67
CA TYR A 664 -13.66 -24.90 36.39
C TYR A 664 -13.34 -26.37 36.71
N LYS A 665 -14.23 -27.32 36.38
CA LYS A 665 -14.04 -28.76 36.60
C LYS A 665 -14.62 -29.59 35.44
N LYS A 666 -14.14 -30.83 35.31
CA LYS A 666 -14.58 -31.79 34.29
C LYS A 666 -16.06 -32.13 34.46
N GLN A 667 -16.86 -32.00 33.41
CA GLN A 667 -18.23 -32.51 33.34
C GLN A 667 -18.31 -33.79 32.48
N THR A 668 -19.42 -34.51 32.56
CA THR A 668 -19.78 -35.57 31.59
C THR A 668 -21.06 -35.16 30.87
N ILE A 669 -20.96 -34.73 29.60
CA ILE A 669 -22.15 -34.46 28.78
C ILE A 669 -22.67 -35.71 28.06
N SER A 670 -23.96 -35.72 27.78
CA SER A 670 -24.66 -36.75 26.99
C SER A 670 -25.86 -36.14 26.27
N LEU A 671 -26.30 -36.74 25.16
CA LEU A 671 -27.50 -36.29 24.44
C LEU A 671 -28.73 -37.04 24.97
N GLN A 672 -29.60 -36.32 25.66
CA GLN A 672 -30.87 -36.83 26.16
C GLN A 672 -31.89 -36.78 25.02
N GLU A 673 -32.25 -37.92 24.45
CA GLU A 673 -33.09 -38.00 23.24
C GLU A 673 -34.60 -37.94 23.52
N GLU A 674 -35.02 -38.24 24.75
CA GLU A 674 -36.42 -38.21 25.20
C GLU A 674 -36.65 -37.07 26.19
N ASN A 675 -37.83 -36.43 26.13
CA ASN A 675 -38.25 -35.47 27.15
C ASN A 675 -38.32 -36.15 28.52
N TYR A 676 -37.85 -35.48 29.56
CA TYR A 676 -37.74 -36.05 30.90
C TYR A 676 -38.32 -35.11 31.95
N ASN A 677 -38.65 -35.62 33.14
CA ASN A 677 -39.11 -34.78 34.25
C ASN A 677 -37.95 -34.50 35.20
N SER A 678 -37.61 -33.23 35.41
CA SER A 678 -36.67 -32.82 36.44
C SER A 678 -37.41 -32.51 37.73
N SER A 679 -36.99 -33.12 38.84
CA SER A 679 -37.57 -32.96 40.17
C SER A 679 -36.81 -31.91 40.97
N TYR A 680 -37.52 -31.04 41.68
CA TYR A 680 -36.93 -30.02 42.55
C TYR A 680 -37.75 -29.80 43.81
N LEU A 681 -37.06 -29.42 44.89
CA LEU A 681 -37.67 -29.13 46.19
C LEU A 681 -38.15 -27.67 46.22
N VAL A 682 -39.43 -27.48 46.53
CA VAL A 682 -40.09 -26.19 46.71
C VAL A 682 -40.54 -26.04 48.15
N TRP A 683 -40.15 -24.96 48.81
CA TRP A 683 -40.72 -24.64 50.12
C TRP A 683 -42.03 -23.85 49.96
N THR A 684 -43.14 -24.42 50.45
CA THR A 684 -44.45 -23.77 50.52
C THR A 684 -44.82 -23.46 51.98
N LYS A 685 -45.39 -22.28 52.22
CA LYS A 685 -45.83 -21.84 53.56
C LYS A 685 -46.85 -22.79 54.22
N ALA A 686 -47.56 -23.60 53.44
CA ALA A 686 -48.67 -24.43 53.91
C ALA A 686 -48.29 -25.90 54.19
N LYS A 687 -47.20 -26.41 53.61
CA LYS A 687 -46.82 -27.83 53.68
C LYS A 687 -45.32 -28.09 53.91
N GLY A 688 -44.49 -27.05 53.97
CA GLY A 688 -43.04 -27.22 54.03
C GLY A 688 -42.46 -27.57 52.65
N THR A 689 -41.56 -28.54 52.58
CA THR A 689 -40.82 -28.84 51.35
C THR A 689 -41.52 -29.90 50.50
N GLU A 690 -42.08 -29.50 49.36
CA GLU A 690 -42.72 -30.39 48.38
C GLU A 690 -41.79 -30.64 47.17
N THR A 691 -41.73 -31.88 46.68
CA THR A 691 -41.06 -32.19 45.40
C THR A 691 -42.01 -31.87 44.24
N VAL A 692 -41.63 -30.91 43.41
CA VAL A 692 -42.34 -30.60 42.16
C VAL A 692 -41.57 -31.20 40.98
N PHE A 693 -42.28 -31.80 40.03
CA PHE A 693 -41.73 -32.28 38.77
C PHE A 693 -42.10 -31.29 37.67
N VAL A 694 -41.12 -30.88 36.85
CA VAL A 694 -41.35 -30.04 35.67
C VAL A 694 -40.72 -30.70 34.44
N PRO A 695 -41.43 -30.73 33.29
CA PRO A 695 -40.88 -31.23 32.03
C PRO A 695 -39.63 -30.48 31.58
N ALA A 696 -38.65 -31.25 31.14
CA ALA A 696 -37.44 -30.83 30.46
C ALA A 696 -37.48 -31.33 29.01
N SER A 697 -37.10 -30.46 28.07
CA SER A 697 -36.90 -30.82 26.67
C SER A 697 -35.73 -31.79 26.51
N LYS A 698 -35.84 -32.72 25.56
CA LYS A 698 -34.69 -33.41 24.96
C LYS A 698 -33.62 -32.41 24.50
N GLY A 699 -32.34 -32.79 24.52
CA GLY A 699 -31.22 -31.89 24.26
C GLY A 699 -29.92 -32.37 24.89
N ILE A 700 -28.92 -31.49 24.98
CA ILE A 700 -27.67 -31.81 25.71
C ILE A 700 -27.92 -31.67 27.23
N ILE A 701 -27.41 -32.65 27.98
CA ILE A 701 -27.38 -32.60 29.45
C ILE A 701 -25.93 -32.73 29.92
N ALA A 702 -25.62 -32.11 31.07
CA ALA A 702 -24.30 -32.14 31.68
C ALA A 702 -24.41 -32.74 33.08
N ASN A 703 -23.95 -33.97 33.26
CA ASN A 703 -24.02 -34.67 34.54
C ASN A 703 -22.91 -34.14 35.48
N PRO A 704 -23.25 -33.59 36.66
CA PRO A 704 -22.26 -33.14 37.64
C PRO A 704 -21.65 -34.35 38.36
N SER A 705 -20.46 -34.77 37.93
CA SER A 705 -19.66 -35.79 38.61
C SER A 705 -18.89 -35.17 39.79
N ASP A 706 -19.51 -35.17 40.98
CA ASP A 706 -18.96 -34.69 42.26
C ASP A 706 -18.36 -33.25 42.22
N ALA A 707 -18.79 -32.46 41.24
CA ALA A 707 -18.21 -31.16 40.96
C ALA A 707 -18.78 -30.09 41.90
N GLU A 708 -17.89 -29.37 42.58
CA GLU A 708 -18.25 -28.17 43.34
C GLU A 708 -18.92 -27.13 42.44
N ARG A 709 -19.94 -26.46 43.00
CA ARG A 709 -20.74 -25.45 42.32
C ARG A 709 -19.91 -24.19 42.07
N LEU A 710 -19.33 -24.10 40.87
CA LEU A 710 -18.45 -23.03 40.44
C LEU A 710 -19.11 -22.20 39.32
N PRO A 711 -18.63 -20.98 39.04
CA PRO A 711 -19.24 -20.12 38.03
C PRO A 711 -19.28 -20.78 36.64
N LEU A 712 -20.37 -20.54 35.92
CA LEU A 712 -20.47 -20.79 34.49
C LEU A 712 -20.13 -19.50 33.76
N GLU A 713 -19.30 -19.60 32.72
CA GLU A 713 -19.19 -18.54 31.73
C GLU A 713 -19.60 -19.10 30.36
N PHE A 714 -20.44 -18.36 29.63
CA PHE A 714 -21.00 -18.77 28.35
C PHE A 714 -21.12 -17.58 27.40
N GLY A 715 -20.97 -17.80 26.09
CA GLY A 715 -21.29 -16.75 25.11
C GLY A 715 -20.75 -16.96 23.70
N ILE A 716 -20.66 -15.85 22.96
CA ILE A 716 -20.24 -15.77 21.55
C ILE A 716 -18.90 -15.05 21.48
N LYS A 717 -17.94 -15.58 20.72
CA LYS A 717 -16.64 -14.96 20.47
C LYS A 717 -16.33 -14.86 18.97
N THR A 718 -15.95 -13.68 18.50
CA THR A 718 -15.58 -13.37 17.09
C THR A 718 -14.57 -12.22 17.01
N ASP A 719 -14.04 -11.93 15.83
CA ASP A 719 -13.19 -10.76 15.59
C ASP A 719 -13.90 -9.41 15.80
N LEU A 720 -15.23 -9.37 15.70
CA LEU A 720 -16.07 -8.16 15.73
C LEU A 720 -16.74 -7.95 17.09
N PHE A 721 -17.13 -9.03 17.77
CA PHE A 721 -17.91 -8.99 18.99
C PHE A 721 -17.71 -10.23 19.85
N ASN A 722 -17.49 -9.99 21.14
CA ASN A 722 -17.34 -10.97 22.20
C ASN A 722 -18.38 -10.67 23.29
N TRP A 723 -19.44 -11.48 23.34
CA TRP A 723 -20.41 -11.43 24.44
C TRP A 723 -20.13 -12.56 25.43
N LYS A 724 -20.14 -12.23 26.72
CA LYS A 724 -19.91 -13.17 27.82
C LYS A 724 -20.94 -12.96 28.92
N LEU A 725 -21.74 -13.98 29.19
CA LEU A 725 -22.47 -14.11 30.46
C LEU A 725 -21.55 -14.78 31.49
N ILE A 726 -21.42 -14.18 32.66
CA ILE A 726 -20.85 -14.79 33.86
C ILE A 726 -21.98 -15.04 34.85
N VAL A 727 -22.02 -16.26 35.37
CA VAL A 727 -23.07 -16.77 36.26
C VAL A 727 -22.42 -17.28 37.53
N LEU A 728 -22.60 -16.58 38.65
CA LEU A 728 -21.98 -16.91 39.93
C LEU A 728 -22.60 -18.15 40.59
N ALA A 729 -21.88 -18.70 41.58
CA ALA A 729 -22.16 -20.00 42.19
C ALA A 729 -23.58 -20.14 42.79
N TYR A 730 -24.24 -19.05 43.20
CA TYR A 730 -25.63 -19.10 43.66
C TYR A 730 -26.62 -19.34 42.53
N PHE A 731 -26.46 -18.66 41.40
CA PHE A 731 -27.24 -18.93 40.20
C PHE A 731 -26.90 -20.30 39.61
N SER A 732 -25.67 -20.79 39.79
CA SER A 732 -25.30 -22.15 39.36
C SER A 732 -26.23 -23.23 39.94
N TRP A 733 -26.85 -23.09 41.12
CA TRP A 733 -27.90 -24.02 41.58
C TRP A 733 -29.09 -24.18 40.61
N HIS A 734 -29.26 -23.24 39.69
CA HIS A 734 -30.28 -23.21 38.65
C HIS A 734 -29.72 -23.36 37.22
N LEU A 735 -28.42 -23.68 37.06
CA LEU A 735 -27.77 -24.00 35.76
C LEU A 735 -26.73 -25.16 35.82
N SER A 736 -26.37 -25.69 37.00
CA SER A 736 -25.23 -26.60 37.19
C SER A 736 -25.45 -28.01 36.66
N ASP A 737 -26.67 -28.52 36.79
CA ASP A 737 -26.97 -29.93 36.55
C ASP A 737 -27.44 -30.18 35.10
N VAL A 738 -27.48 -29.13 34.26
CA VAL A 738 -27.85 -29.24 32.86
C VAL A 738 -27.29 -28.10 32.03
N THR A 739 -26.48 -28.41 31.03
CA THR A 739 -26.17 -27.47 29.94
C THR A 739 -27.17 -27.68 28.80
N MET A 740 -28.42 -27.28 29.06
CA MET A 740 -29.49 -27.37 28.06
C MET A 740 -29.25 -26.35 26.94
N ILE A 741 -28.65 -26.82 25.86
CA ILE A 741 -29.20 -26.56 24.54
C ILE A 741 -30.35 -27.56 24.36
N GLY A 742 -31.59 -27.09 24.23
CA GLY A 742 -32.74 -27.96 24.01
C GLY A 742 -33.08 -28.12 22.53
N ASN A 743 -33.46 -29.34 22.15
CA ASN A 743 -33.87 -29.72 20.81
C ASN A 743 -35.39 -29.53 20.66
N ILE A 744 -35.80 -28.34 20.17
CA ILE A 744 -37.16 -28.13 19.66
C ILE A 744 -37.17 -28.60 18.20
N GLU A 745 -37.01 -29.90 18.02
CA GLU A 745 -37.46 -30.60 16.82
C GLU A 745 -38.92 -30.21 16.60
N GLU A 746 -39.23 -29.70 15.41
CA GLU A 746 -40.43 -28.90 15.20
C GLU A 746 -41.70 -29.61 15.67
N GLN A 747 -42.45 -28.95 16.58
CA GLN A 747 -43.88 -29.22 16.80
C GLN A 747 -44.72 -28.70 15.61
N ALA A 748 -44.23 -28.93 14.39
CA ALA A 748 -44.98 -28.71 13.16
C ALA A 748 -45.85 -29.95 12.88
N ASN A 749 -47.04 -29.72 12.34
CA ASN A 749 -47.99 -30.75 11.91
C ASN A 749 -48.70 -31.54 13.03
N THR A 750 -48.96 -30.89 14.18
CA THR A 750 -50.25 -31.06 14.87
C THR A 750 -50.99 -29.73 14.84
N ASN A 751 -52.13 -29.70 14.15
CA ASN A 751 -53.01 -28.53 14.00
C ASN A 751 -53.69 -28.14 15.32
#